data_AF-A0A2M9ZD09-F1
#
_entry.id   AF-A0A2M9ZD09-F1
#
_cell.length_a   1.000
_cell.length_b   1.000
_cell.length_c   1.000
_cell.angle_alpha   90.00
_cell.angle_beta   90.00
_cell.angle_gamma   90.00
#
_symmetry.space_group_name_H-M   'P 1'
#
loop_
_entity.id
_entity.type
_entity.pdbx_description
1 polymer ?
#
loop_
_entity_poly.entity_id
_entity_poly.type
_entity_poly.pdbx_seq_one_letter_code
_entity_poly.pdbx_strand_id
1 'polypeptide(L)'
;MLTTKLFPFLDLDILKPYFYFLLFIGLYLTIRLKFPQIRFLFLAVKIFSGNMDYKGSRGRLVHSQAFYAGTGSSLLPGAVLGSALALVLSGPGVLLWIWVSSFLIMPLRFVSSTLAIRFRIKLESGRYLSGPMYFIEKALKARWLAIAFALTGLLTVLAMGGAMPMLGVSFLAQNGLDIQGMTVPFLISVVVIFVVLGGIRRVGRISAYLAPIGIILFFLSYVLLFRGSLVGFTSFMEAVWKDATQPFSVLLGGGFSLFRIFSTGTGMFFLSTETGIGKSAGVAGVVRTDAAAKQGIVSMLATFFEGFVVSTFVIYALFSFGVKDLETIRNFLVVLIQGPVDPARTALFLSFLLFSVVAISGWFYTGEQNARYIFGEKFANAYRILFIASLLASAYGYLVYGEDVLLQIFGIGYSLALVTAVPVLVSLVLLAKVAQGELRKFLEGGAHYEIFKDFYLLLLSILPKNLVSLLFGILASLRLPRFIMIPILRAFAKAYKINVDEAELEIQEYNSLNQFFTRALKAGARIIDSAENAMVSPVDARITGFGDIHDQVILQAKGVDYNLKELIGGEKYLSKFQNGKYITFYLSPQDYHRIHSPAYGRILGYYYEPGKLFPVNELAVFGIRGLFPKNERLITFLQTEYGLVAVIKVGASNVGRIRVTYDKKIITNTLIRTAKEEDYKDVSIMIDKGAELGRFEMGSTVILVIEKDSFDFGELPLNDKVTYGTPIGTFRKKVLNLPK
;
A
#
# COMPACT_ATOMS: atom_id res chain seq x y z
N MET A 1 -15.68 21.77 -39.99
CA MET A 1 -15.08 21.20 -41.22
C MET A 1 -13.59 20.86 -41.08
N LEU A 2 -12.86 21.36 -40.07
CA LEU A 2 -11.43 21.07 -39.82
C LEU A 2 -11.12 19.77 -39.02
N THR A 3 -12.13 19.05 -38.52
CA THR A 3 -11.92 17.93 -37.57
C THR A 3 -11.86 16.54 -38.21
N THR A 4 -12.40 16.34 -39.41
CA THR A 4 -12.52 14.99 -40.04
C THR A 4 -11.27 14.53 -40.81
N LYS A 5 -10.17 15.30 -40.80
CA LYS A 5 -8.92 14.95 -41.53
C LYS A 5 -7.68 14.79 -40.65
N LEU A 6 -7.83 14.76 -39.32
CA LEU A 6 -6.65 14.68 -38.42
C LEU A 6 -5.92 13.33 -38.52
N PHE A 7 -6.70 12.25 -38.62
CA PHE A 7 -6.20 10.89 -38.83
C PHE A 7 -7.06 10.23 -39.91
N PRO A 8 -6.49 9.84 -41.06
CA PRO A 8 -7.17 8.98 -42.00
C PRO A 8 -7.66 7.72 -41.28
N PHE A 9 -8.87 7.25 -41.60
CA PHE A 9 -9.48 6.04 -41.01
C PHE A 9 -9.97 6.15 -39.55
N LEU A 10 -9.85 7.31 -38.88
CA LEU A 10 -10.45 7.54 -37.56
C LEU A 10 -11.49 8.66 -37.62
N ASP A 11 -12.74 8.31 -37.38
CA ASP A 11 -13.79 9.30 -37.15
C ASP A 11 -13.74 9.79 -35.70
N LEU A 12 -13.34 11.05 -35.49
CA LEU A 12 -13.26 11.65 -34.15
C LEU A 12 -14.62 11.71 -33.45
N ASP A 13 -15.74 11.64 -34.18
CA ASP A 13 -17.07 11.61 -33.55
C ASP A 13 -17.33 10.29 -32.81
N ILE A 14 -16.67 9.19 -33.20
CA ILE A 14 -16.80 7.90 -32.50
C ILE A 14 -16.09 7.90 -31.13
N LEU A 15 -15.16 8.83 -30.89
CA LEU A 15 -14.49 8.97 -29.59
C LEU A 15 -15.48 9.36 -28.48
N LYS A 16 -16.53 10.10 -28.83
CA LYS A 16 -17.56 10.56 -27.88
C LYS A 16 -18.30 9.39 -27.23
N PRO A 17 -18.99 8.49 -27.98
CA PRO A 17 -19.68 7.35 -27.37
C PRO A 17 -18.70 6.39 -26.68
N TYR A 18 -17.48 6.19 -27.23
CA TYR A 18 -16.46 5.37 -26.57
C TYR A 18 -16.08 5.94 -25.19
N PHE A 19 -15.78 7.24 -25.12
CA PHE A 19 -15.40 7.88 -23.87
C PHE A 19 -16.54 7.84 -22.84
N TYR A 20 -17.78 8.12 -23.25
CA TYR A 20 -18.93 8.03 -22.35
C TYR A 20 -19.15 6.62 -21.84
N PHE A 21 -18.99 5.61 -22.69
CA PHE A 21 -19.08 4.22 -22.26
C PHE A 21 -17.98 3.89 -21.26
N LEU A 22 -16.74 4.29 -21.53
CA LEU A 22 -15.59 4.07 -20.65
C LEU A 22 -15.76 4.77 -19.29
N LEU A 23 -16.26 6.01 -19.28
CA LEU A 23 -16.54 6.79 -18.08
C LEU A 23 -17.69 6.20 -17.26
N PHE A 24 -18.78 5.78 -17.92
CA PHE A 24 -19.91 5.11 -17.27
C PHE A 24 -19.45 3.85 -16.54
N ILE A 25 -18.62 3.03 -17.18
CA ILE A 25 -18.05 1.83 -16.57
C ILE A 25 -17.15 2.21 -15.39
N GLY A 26 -16.32 3.23 -15.55
CA GLY A 26 -15.45 3.74 -14.48
C GLY A 26 -16.23 4.16 -13.24
N LEU A 27 -17.28 4.96 -13.44
CA LEU A 27 -18.16 5.40 -12.36
C LEU A 27 -18.87 4.22 -11.70
N TYR A 28 -19.45 3.32 -12.50
CA TYR A 28 -20.09 2.10 -12.01
C TYR A 28 -19.15 1.25 -11.16
N LEU A 29 -17.92 1.00 -11.63
CA LEU A 29 -16.92 0.22 -10.91
C LEU A 29 -16.40 0.95 -9.67
N THR A 30 -16.22 2.27 -9.74
CA THR A 30 -15.85 3.13 -8.60
C THR A 30 -16.84 2.96 -7.46
N ILE A 31 -18.14 3.12 -7.75
CA ILE A 31 -19.19 3.01 -6.73
C ILE A 31 -19.28 1.56 -6.22
N ARG A 32 -19.31 0.59 -7.14
CA ARG A 32 -19.49 -0.83 -6.79
C ARG A 32 -18.35 -1.39 -5.93
N LEU A 33 -17.12 -0.96 -6.18
CA LEU A 33 -15.93 -1.35 -5.41
C LEU A 33 -15.68 -0.44 -4.20
N LYS A 34 -16.58 0.53 -3.94
CA LYS A 34 -16.52 1.50 -2.85
C LYS A 34 -15.23 2.34 -2.88
N PHE A 35 -14.99 3.03 -3.99
CA PHE A 35 -13.85 3.95 -4.19
C PHE A 35 -12.47 3.29 -3.94
N PRO A 36 -12.13 2.20 -4.67
CA PRO A 36 -10.85 1.49 -4.50
C PRO A 36 -9.63 2.38 -4.75
N GLN A 37 -9.74 3.37 -5.63
CA GLN A 37 -8.67 4.33 -5.95
C GLN A 37 -8.27 5.21 -4.76
N ILE A 38 -9.15 5.46 -3.79
CA ILE A 38 -8.81 6.16 -2.54
C ILE A 38 -8.31 5.13 -1.51
N ARG A 39 -9.10 4.07 -1.31
CA ARG A 39 -8.87 3.10 -0.23
C ARG A 39 -7.57 2.31 -0.38
N PHE A 40 -7.11 2.08 -1.61
CA PHE A 40 -6.02 1.15 -1.89
C PHE A 40 -4.83 1.79 -2.60
N LEU A 41 -4.75 3.12 -2.72
CA LEU A 41 -3.63 3.79 -3.39
C LEU A 41 -2.28 3.47 -2.72
N PHE A 42 -2.18 3.64 -1.41
CA PHE A 42 -0.95 3.34 -0.67
C PHE A 42 -0.65 1.83 -0.62
N LEU A 43 -1.70 1.01 -0.51
CA LEU A 43 -1.55 -0.44 -0.61
C LEU A 43 -0.99 -0.85 -1.97
N ALA A 44 -1.39 -0.18 -3.05
CA ALA A 44 -0.86 -0.43 -4.38
C ALA A 44 0.65 -0.20 -4.43
N VAL A 45 1.15 0.88 -3.83
CA VAL A 45 2.58 1.17 -3.75
C VAL A 45 3.32 0.10 -2.93
N LYS A 46 2.75 -0.33 -1.80
CA LYS A 46 3.33 -1.39 -0.94
C LYS A 46 3.38 -2.76 -1.61
N ILE A 47 2.35 -3.13 -2.36
CA ILE A 47 2.34 -4.37 -3.17
C ILE A 47 3.34 -4.22 -4.32
N PHE A 48 3.36 -3.07 -4.98
CA PHE A 48 4.28 -2.78 -6.08
C PHE A 48 5.75 -2.88 -5.66
N SER A 49 6.10 -2.44 -4.45
CA SER A 49 7.47 -2.52 -3.93
C SER A 49 7.90 -3.94 -3.54
N GLY A 50 6.99 -4.92 -3.56
CA GLY A 50 7.26 -6.31 -3.17
C GLY A 50 7.17 -6.58 -1.68
N ASN A 51 6.74 -5.62 -0.85
CA ASN A 51 6.62 -5.80 0.61
C ASN A 51 5.54 -6.83 1.00
N MET A 52 4.67 -7.21 0.06
CA MET A 52 3.59 -8.19 0.24
C MET A 52 3.71 -9.41 -0.67
N ASP A 53 4.91 -9.67 -1.21
CA ASP A 53 5.20 -10.85 -2.04
C ASP A 53 5.38 -12.08 -1.16
N TYR A 54 4.57 -13.12 -1.39
CA TYR A 54 4.74 -14.41 -0.73
C TYR A 54 5.60 -15.35 -1.59
N LYS A 55 6.71 -15.87 -1.03
CA LYS A 55 7.71 -16.68 -1.74
C LYS A 55 7.13 -17.97 -2.37
N GLY A 56 6.08 -18.56 -1.78
CA GLY A 56 5.41 -19.76 -2.30
C GLY A 56 4.34 -19.51 -3.37
N SER A 57 4.13 -18.26 -3.80
CA SER A 57 3.07 -17.90 -4.74
C SER A 57 3.33 -18.42 -6.16
N ARG A 58 2.26 -18.69 -6.91
CA ARG A 58 2.31 -19.21 -8.29
C ARG A 58 2.39 -18.08 -9.31
N GLY A 59 3.37 -18.12 -10.22
CA GLY A 59 3.51 -17.18 -11.35
C GLY A 59 4.96 -17.07 -11.83
N ARG A 60 5.22 -16.17 -12.78
CA ARG A 60 6.55 -15.98 -13.40
C ARG A 60 7.16 -14.60 -13.19
N LEU A 61 6.34 -13.58 -12.88
CA LEU A 61 6.77 -12.19 -12.68
C LEU A 61 6.38 -11.68 -11.29
N VAL A 62 7.15 -10.78 -10.72
CA VAL A 62 6.69 -9.98 -9.55
C VAL A 62 5.78 -8.84 -10.01
N HIS A 63 5.06 -8.22 -9.07
CA HIS A 63 4.07 -7.18 -9.36
C HIS A 63 4.62 -6.01 -10.19
N SER A 64 5.80 -5.48 -9.82
CA SER A 64 6.45 -4.36 -10.53
C SER A 64 6.88 -4.72 -11.96
N GLN A 65 7.40 -5.94 -12.18
CA GLN A 65 7.77 -6.42 -13.50
C GLN A 65 6.56 -6.51 -14.43
N ALA A 66 5.44 -7.03 -13.95
CA ALA A 66 4.22 -7.09 -14.74
C ALA A 66 3.56 -5.73 -14.92
N PHE A 67 3.68 -4.84 -13.93
CA PHE A 67 3.26 -3.45 -14.06
C PHE A 67 3.98 -2.79 -15.22
N TYR A 68 5.32 -2.71 -15.20
CA TYR A 68 6.07 -2.02 -16.26
C TYR A 68 5.98 -2.70 -17.62
N ALA A 69 6.01 -4.04 -17.69
CA ALA A 69 5.90 -4.74 -18.98
C ALA A 69 4.50 -4.69 -19.59
N GLY A 70 3.45 -4.51 -18.77
CA GLY A 70 2.07 -4.44 -19.23
C GLY A 70 1.58 -3.01 -19.20
N THR A 71 0.89 -2.69 -18.12
CA THR A 71 0.13 -1.45 -17.92
C THR A 71 0.98 -0.18 -17.88
N GLY A 72 2.19 -0.24 -17.34
CA GLY A 72 3.10 0.88 -17.19
C GLY A 72 3.90 1.19 -18.46
N SER A 73 3.84 0.34 -19.48
CA SER A 73 4.60 0.53 -20.72
C SER A 73 4.11 1.73 -21.55
N SER A 74 2.87 2.18 -21.34
CA SER A 74 2.28 3.37 -21.95
C SER A 74 2.52 4.67 -21.15
N LEU A 75 3.17 4.59 -19.98
CA LEU A 75 3.27 5.71 -19.03
C LEU A 75 3.81 7.00 -19.64
N LEU A 76 4.83 6.90 -20.50
CA LEU A 76 5.37 8.06 -21.21
C LEU A 76 4.84 8.18 -22.64
N PRO A 77 5.01 7.21 -23.56
CA PRO A 77 4.65 7.45 -24.96
C PRO A 77 3.16 7.75 -25.15
N GLY A 78 2.30 6.97 -24.48
CA GLY A 78 0.85 7.12 -24.57
C GLY A 78 0.35 8.37 -23.86
N ALA A 79 0.87 8.67 -22.67
CA ALA A 79 0.44 9.85 -21.91
C ALA A 79 0.97 11.16 -22.52
N VAL A 80 2.20 11.20 -23.04
CA VAL A 80 2.74 12.41 -23.70
C VAL A 80 1.96 12.69 -24.98
N LEU A 81 1.85 11.69 -25.86
CA LEU A 81 1.10 11.84 -27.11
C LEU A 81 -0.37 12.13 -26.86
N GLY A 82 -1.01 11.40 -25.95
CA GLY A 82 -2.41 11.58 -25.60
C GLY A 82 -2.70 12.96 -25.02
N SER A 83 -1.80 13.48 -24.19
CA SER A 83 -1.94 14.83 -23.61
C SER A 83 -1.76 15.91 -24.66
N ALA A 84 -0.80 15.75 -25.58
CA ALA A 84 -0.59 16.68 -26.67
C ALA A 84 -1.82 16.74 -27.60
N LEU A 85 -2.31 15.58 -28.03
CA LEU A 85 -3.51 15.50 -28.87
C LEU A 85 -4.76 16.01 -28.14
N ALA A 86 -4.92 15.70 -26.85
CA ALA A 86 -6.02 16.21 -26.05
C ALA A 86 -6.01 17.75 -26.00
N LEU A 87 -4.85 18.35 -25.74
CA LEU A 87 -4.68 19.81 -25.71
C LEU A 87 -5.06 20.46 -27.04
N VAL A 88 -4.59 19.93 -28.16
CA VAL A 88 -4.91 20.50 -29.48
C VAL A 88 -6.37 20.31 -29.85
N LEU A 89 -6.96 19.17 -29.50
CA LEU A 89 -8.35 18.89 -29.83
C LEU A 89 -9.33 19.70 -28.98
N SER A 90 -8.94 20.15 -27.79
CA SER A 90 -9.86 20.60 -26.74
C SER A 90 -9.40 21.79 -25.89
N GLY A 91 -8.20 22.32 -26.04
CA GLY A 91 -7.68 23.38 -25.20
C GLY A 91 -7.17 22.92 -23.82
N PRO A 92 -6.55 23.82 -23.05
CA PRO A 92 -5.92 23.50 -21.76
C PRO A 92 -6.90 23.00 -20.70
N GLY A 93 -8.18 23.35 -20.79
CA GLY A 93 -9.23 22.88 -19.88
C GLY A 93 -9.44 21.37 -19.89
N VAL A 94 -8.93 20.67 -20.92
CA VAL A 94 -8.95 19.20 -20.98
C VAL A 94 -8.20 18.55 -19.83
N LEU A 95 -7.20 19.21 -19.23
CA LEU A 95 -6.43 18.69 -18.10
C LEU A 95 -7.34 18.37 -16.90
N LEU A 96 -8.26 19.28 -16.56
CA LEU A 96 -9.19 19.08 -15.44
C LEU A 96 -10.07 17.84 -15.67
N TRP A 97 -10.54 17.66 -16.90
CA TRP A 97 -11.36 16.51 -17.28
C TRP A 97 -10.55 15.22 -17.34
N ILE A 98 -9.28 15.25 -17.76
CA ILE A 98 -8.36 14.11 -17.63
C ILE A 98 -8.22 13.71 -16.16
N TRP A 99 -8.10 14.64 -15.21
CA TRP A 99 -8.02 14.32 -13.77
C TRP A 99 -9.29 13.65 -13.26
N VAL A 100 -10.45 14.27 -13.50
CA VAL A 100 -11.76 13.74 -13.07
C VAL A 100 -12.00 12.36 -13.66
N SER A 101 -11.77 12.19 -14.95
CA SER A 101 -11.98 10.92 -15.63
C SER A 101 -10.96 9.87 -15.19
N SER A 102 -9.68 10.23 -15.01
CA SER A 102 -8.64 9.29 -14.55
C SER A 102 -8.99 8.73 -13.17
N PHE A 103 -9.48 9.59 -12.26
CA PHE A 103 -9.99 9.15 -10.95
C PHE A 103 -11.09 8.10 -11.07
N LEU A 104 -12.05 8.30 -11.99
CA LEU A 104 -13.19 7.40 -12.19
C LEU A 104 -12.81 6.11 -12.94
N ILE A 105 -11.79 6.16 -13.80
CA ILE A 105 -11.44 5.08 -14.72
C ILE A 105 -10.42 4.10 -14.15
N MET A 106 -9.64 4.50 -13.14
CA MET A 106 -8.68 3.60 -12.44
C MET A 106 -9.22 2.19 -12.15
N PRO A 107 -10.48 1.99 -11.68
CA PRO A 107 -11.01 0.67 -11.42
C PRO A 107 -11.10 -0.27 -12.63
N LEU A 108 -11.13 0.24 -13.87
CA LEU A 108 -11.10 -0.63 -15.07
C LEU A 108 -9.84 -1.48 -15.09
N ARG A 109 -8.68 -0.88 -14.79
CA ARG A 109 -7.40 -1.59 -14.73
C ARG A 109 -7.36 -2.56 -13.55
N PHE A 110 -8.00 -2.22 -12.43
CA PHE A 110 -8.17 -3.14 -11.31
C PHE A 110 -8.96 -4.39 -11.69
N VAL A 111 -10.15 -4.23 -12.27
CA VAL A 111 -11.02 -5.35 -12.63
C VAL A 111 -10.36 -6.21 -13.71
N SER A 112 -9.85 -5.59 -14.77
CA SER A 112 -9.19 -6.29 -15.89
C SER A 112 -8.04 -7.19 -15.43
N SER A 113 -7.09 -6.65 -14.66
CA SER A 113 -5.93 -7.42 -14.15
C SER A 113 -6.32 -8.48 -13.12
N THR A 114 -7.34 -8.21 -12.28
CA THR A 114 -7.86 -9.20 -11.32
C THR A 114 -8.48 -10.39 -12.04
N LEU A 115 -9.31 -10.14 -13.06
CA LEU A 115 -9.92 -11.19 -13.87
C LEU A 115 -8.88 -11.99 -14.64
N ALA A 116 -7.84 -11.33 -15.16
CA ALA A 116 -6.75 -12.00 -15.87
C ALA A 116 -6.04 -13.05 -15.01
N ILE A 117 -5.80 -12.77 -13.73
CA ILE A 117 -5.20 -13.74 -12.80
C ILE A 117 -6.21 -14.81 -12.41
N ARG A 118 -7.47 -14.43 -12.17
CA ARG A 118 -8.52 -15.37 -11.74
C ARG A 118 -8.77 -16.46 -12.79
N PHE A 119 -8.74 -16.11 -14.07
CA PHE A 119 -9.11 -17.01 -15.17
C PHE A 119 -7.93 -17.55 -15.99
N ARG A 120 -6.68 -17.26 -15.57
CA ARG A 120 -5.47 -17.77 -16.25
C ARG A 120 -5.45 -19.31 -16.32
N ILE A 121 -4.89 -19.83 -17.40
CA ILE A 121 -4.67 -21.28 -17.59
C ILE A 121 -3.21 -21.58 -17.39
N LYS A 122 -2.89 -22.63 -16.64
CA LYS A 122 -1.53 -23.16 -16.54
C LYS A 122 -1.39 -24.30 -17.55
N LEU A 123 -0.41 -24.20 -18.43
CA LEU A 123 -0.01 -25.28 -19.34
C LEU A 123 0.93 -26.26 -18.63
N GLU A 124 1.08 -27.46 -19.19
CA GLU A 124 2.05 -28.48 -18.74
C GLU A 124 3.49 -27.96 -18.76
N SER A 125 3.82 -27.11 -19.75
CA SER A 125 5.09 -26.38 -19.83
C SER A 125 5.33 -25.36 -18.69
N GLY A 126 4.38 -25.24 -17.75
CA GLY A 126 4.39 -24.29 -16.65
C GLY A 126 4.20 -22.84 -17.08
N ARG A 127 3.81 -22.58 -18.34
CA ARG A 127 3.44 -21.26 -18.86
C ARG A 127 2.03 -20.92 -18.42
N TYR A 128 1.76 -19.62 -18.28
CA TYR A 128 0.41 -19.13 -18.02
C TYR A 128 -0.13 -18.48 -19.29
N LEU A 129 -1.35 -18.89 -19.66
CA LEU A 129 -2.15 -18.23 -20.67
C LEU A 129 -3.15 -17.31 -19.98
N SER A 130 -3.16 -16.05 -20.41
CA SER A 130 -3.97 -14.99 -19.79
C SER A 130 -4.26 -13.86 -20.75
N GLY A 131 -5.33 -13.13 -20.46
CA GLY A 131 -5.82 -12.03 -21.27
C GLY A 131 -7.36 -12.03 -21.33
N PRO A 132 -7.97 -11.02 -21.98
CA PRO A 132 -9.41 -10.87 -21.99
C PRO A 132 -10.19 -12.01 -22.63
N MET A 133 -9.69 -12.57 -23.73
CA MET A 133 -10.28 -13.75 -24.38
C MET A 133 -10.54 -14.91 -23.40
N TYR A 134 -9.63 -15.17 -22.45
CA TYR A 134 -9.79 -16.27 -21.51
C TYR A 134 -10.88 -16.03 -20.46
N PHE A 135 -11.00 -14.82 -19.91
CA PHE A 135 -12.09 -14.55 -18.97
C PHE A 135 -13.42 -14.31 -19.68
N ILE A 136 -13.43 -13.79 -20.90
CA ILE A 136 -14.65 -13.67 -21.72
C ILE A 136 -15.20 -15.07 -22.00
N GLU A 137 -14.38 -16.00 -22.49
CA GLU A 137 -14.83 -17.36 -22.77
C GLU A 137 -15.23 -18.11 -21.50
N LYS A 138 -14.38 -18.10 -20.46
CA LYS A 138 -14.64 -18.92 -19.27
C LYS A 138 -15.74 -18.38 -18.36
N ALA A 139 -15.83 -17.06 -18.21
CA ALA A 139 -16.74 -16.46 -17.26
C ALA A 139 -18.08 -16.07 -17.91
N LEU A 140 -18.07 -15.59 -19.16
CA LEU A 140 -19.30 -15.23 -19.89
C LEU A 140 -19.82 -16.36 -20.79
N LYS A 141 -19.06 -17.45 -20.98
CA LYS A 141 -19.39 -18.53 -21.92
C LYS A 141 -19.58 -18.04 -23.37
N ALA A 142 -18.97 -16.90 -23.71
CA ALA A 142 -19.11 -16.24 -25.00
C ALA A 142 -17.86 -16.44 -25.86
N ARG A 143 -17.67 -17.65 -26.40
CA ARG A 143 -16.49 -18.00 -27.22
C ARG A 143 -16.36 -17.12 -28.47
N TRP A 144 -17.47 -16.80 -29.13
CA TRP A 144 -17.47 -15.93 -30.31
C TRP A 144 -16.91 -14.54 -30.00
N LEU A 145 -17.25 -13.97 -28.83
CA LEU A 145 -16.78 -12.66 -28.38
C LEU A 145 -15.30 -12.69 -28.01
N ALA A 146 -14.83 -13.80 -27.42
CA ALA A 146 -13.42 -14.03 -27.13
C ALA A 146 -12.56 -14.16 -28.40
N ILE A 147 -13.08 -14.86 -29.44
CA ILE A 147 -12.43 -14.95 -30.75
C ILE A 147 -12.40 -13.58 -31.43
N ALA A 148 -13.52 -12.84 -31.41
CA ALA A 148 -13.58 -11.48 -31.97
C ALA A 148 -12.53 -10.57 -31.31
N PHE A 149 -12.47 -10.54 -29.97
CA PHE A 149 -11.45 -9.80 -29.23
C PHE A 149 -10.02 -10.20 -29.63
N ALA A 150 -9.75 -11.51 -29.71
CA ALA A 150 -8.40 -11.98 -30.02
C ALA A 150 -7.98 -11.60 -31.46
N LEU A 151 -8.91 -11.66 -32.43
CA LEU A 151 -8.63 -11.31 -33.84
C LEU A 151 -8.39 -9.81 -33.99
N THR A 152 -9.30 -8.97 -33.50
CA THR A 152 -9.13 -7.51 -33.56
C THR A 152 -7.94 -7.06 -32.71
N GLY A 153 -7.70 -7.75 -31.60
CA GLY A 153 -6.54 -7.55 -30.74
C GLY A 153 -5.22 -7.85 -31.44
N LEU A 154 -5.13 -8.88 -32.30
CA LEU A 154 -3.93 -9.15 -33.10
C LEU A 154 -3.63 -8.02 -34.09
N LEU A 155 -4.65 -7.52 -34.79
CA LEU A 155 -4.50 -6.39 -35.71
C LEU A 155 -4.10 -5.11 -34.95
N THR A 156 -4.73 -4.87 -33.79
CA THR A 156 -4.40 -3.74 -32.91
C THR A 156 -2.96 -3.82 -32.43
N VAL A 157 -2.47 -5.01 -32.08
CA VAL A 157 -1.07 -5.21 -31.65
C VAL A 157 -0.09 -4.87 -32.78
N LEU A 158 -0.39 -5.26 -34.03
CA LEU A 158 0.49 -4.94 -35.17
C LEU A 158 0.52 -3.42 -35.46
N ALA A 159 -0.65 -2.78 -35.48
CA ALA A 159 -0.76 -1.35 -35.78
C ALA A 159 -0.34 -0.44 -34.61
N MET A 160 -1.04 -0.53 -33.48
CA MET A 160 -0.85 0.33 -32.31
C MET A 160 0.36 -0.10 -31.46
N GLY A 161 0.66 -1.40 -31.41
CA GLY A 161 1.71 -1.93 -30.54
C GLY A 161 3.09 -2.10 -31.18
N GLY A 162 3.12 -2.37 -32.48
CA GLY A 162 4.34 -2.54 -33.26
C GLY A 162 4.67 -1.30 -34.09
N ALA A 163 3.83 -1.02 -35.09
CA ALA A 163 4.10 0.01 -36.09
C ALA A 163 4.12 1.42 -35.49
N MET A 164 3.11 1.82 -34.72
CA MET A 164 3.03 3.19 -34.15
C MET A 164 4.26 3.56 -33.29
N PRO A 165 4.70 2.76 -32.29
CA PRO A 165 5.91 3.07 -31.52
C PRO A 165 7.17 3.08 -32.39
N MET A 166 7.28 2.17 -33.36
CA MET A 166 8.43 2.14 -34.27
C MET A 166 8.51 3.40 -35.13
N LEU A 167 7.38 3.83 -35.71
CA LEU A 167 7.26 5.07 -36.47
C LEU A 167 7.58 6.29 -35.60
N GLY A 168 7.13 6.30 -34.34
CA GLY A 168 7.47 7.35 -33.39
C GLY A 168 8.98 7.47 -33.16
N VAL A 169 9.69 6.34 -32.99
CA VAL A 169 11.15 6.39 -32.84
C VAL A 169 11.84 6.79 -34.14
N SER A 170 11.38 6.32 -35.30
CA SER A 170 11.91 6.77 -36.60
C SER A 170 11.77 8.28 -36.76
N PHE A 171 10.62 8.85 -36.39
CA PHE A 171 10.38 10.29 -36.40
C PHE A 171 11.37 11.03 -35.49
N LEU A 172 11.57 10.56 -34.26
CA LEU A 172 12.50 11.17 -33.30
C LEU A 172 13.96 11.03 -33.74
N ALA A 173 14.34 9.91 -34.36
CA ALA A 173 15.71 9.69 -34.83
C ALA A 173 16.06 10.62 -36.01
N GLN A 174 15.15 10.74 -36.98
CA GLN A 174 15.36 11.58 -38.15
C GLN A 174 15.30 13.08 -37.80
N ASN A 175 14.24 13.52 -37.12
CA ASN A 175 14.05 14.95 -36.85
C ASN A 175 14.86 15.45 -35.67
N GLY A 176 15.27 14.55 -34.77
CA GLY A 176 15.92 14.91 -33.52
C GLY A 176 17.43 14.68 -33.50
N LEU A 177 17.92 13.58 -34.06
CA LEU A 177 19.35 13.25 -34.07
C LEU A 177 20.00 13.37 -35.45
N ASP A 178 19.23 13.77 -36.46
CA ASP A 178 19.62 13.78 -37.88
C ASP A 178 20.17 12.42 -38.36
N ILE A 179 19.70 11.32 -37.74
CA ILE A 179 20.06 9.96 -38.13
C ILE A 179 19.03 9.48 -39.15
N GLN A 180 19.43 9.53 -40.42
CA GLN A 180 18.61 9.06 -41.53
C GLN A 180 18.73 7.55 -41.75
N GLY A 181 17.70 6.96 -42.37
CA GLY A 181 17.71 5.57 -42.78
C GLY A 181 17.23 4.57 -41.72
N MET A 182 17.60 3.29 -41.91
CA MET A 182 17.05 2.16 -41.16
C MET A 182 17.87 1.78 -39.91
N THR A 183 18.96 2.48 -39.62
CA THR A 183 19.91 2.10 -38.55
C THR A 183 19.26 2.02 -37.18
N VAL A 184 18.58 3.08 -36.74
CA VAL A 184 17.92 3.11 -35.42
C VAL A 184 16.76 2.10 -35.34
N PRO A 185 15.82 2.04 -36.31
CA PRO A 185 14.76 1.02 -36.31
C PRO A 185 15.28 -0.42 -36.32
N PHE A 186 16.37 -0.69 -37.04
CA PHE A 186 16.99 -2.01 -37.09
C PHE A 186 17.60 -2.38 -35.73
N LEU A 187 18.38 -1.48 -35.12
CA LEU A 187 18.97 -1.71 -33.80
C LEU A 187 17.89 -1.94 -32.73
N ILE A 188 16.81 -1.16 -32.74
CA ILE A 188 15.68 -1.36 -31.82
C ILE A 188 15.01 -2.70 -32.08
N SER A 189 14.82 -3.09 -33.34
CA SER A 189 14.25 -4.39 -33.67
C SER A 189 15.11 -5.53 -33.16
N VAL A 190 16.44 -5.46 -33.29
CA VAL A 190 17.38 -6.45 -32.73
C VAL A 190 17.26 -6.51 -31.21
N VAL A 191 17.23 -5.37 -30.52
CA VAL A 191 17.05 -5.32 -29.06
C VAL A 191 15.71 -5.95 -28.67
N VAL A 192 14.60 -5.56 -29.31
CA VAL A 192 13.26 -6.09 -29.05
C VAL A 192 13.24 -7.60 -29.25
N ILE A 193 13.81 -8.11 -30.35
CA ILE A 193 13.92 -9.55 -30.62
C ILE A 193 14.65 -10.25 -29.46
N PHE A 194 15.79 -9.71 -29.01
CA PHE A 194 16.52 -10.26 -27.89
C PHE A 194 15.69 -10.27 -26.60
N VAL A 195 14.98 -9.18 -26.29
CA VAL A 195 14.10 -9.09 -25.11
C VAL A 195 12.99 -10.15 -25.18
N VAL A 196 12.33 -10.22 -26.32
CA VAL A 196 11.12 -11.00 -26.55
C VAL A 196 11.40 -12.51 -26.66
N LEU A 197 12.47 -12.92 -27.34
CA LEU A 197 12.83 -14.34 -27.48
C LEU A 197 13.16 -14.99 -26.14
N GLY A 198 13.58 -14.21 -25.14
CA GLY A 198 13.75 -14.68 -23.76
C GLY A 198 12.44 -15.01 -23.02
N GLY A 199 11.30 -14.77 -23.66
CA GLY A 199 9.97 -14.98 -23.11
C GLY A 199 9.61 -14.00 -21.97
N ILE A 200 8.46 -14.25 -21.35
CA ILE A 200 7.85 -13.28 -20.43
C ILE A 200 8.73 -12.91 -19.22
N ARG A 201 9.60 -13.81 -18.73
CA ARG A 201 10.52 -13.52 -17.63
C ARG A 201 11.54 -12.43 -18.02
N ARG A 202 12.08 -12.50 -19.24
CA ARG A 202 13.05 -11.52 -19.74
C ARG A 202 12.35 -10.19 -20.01
N VAL A 203 11.19 -10.22 -20.67
CA VAL A 203 10.35 -9.04 -20.91
C VAL A 203 10.05 -8.30 -19.60
N GLY A 204 9.58 -9.01 -18.57
CA GLY A 204 9.27 -8.42 -17.27
C GLY A 204 10.50 -7.86 -16.56
N ARG A 205 11.62 -8.61 -16.53
CA ARG A 205 12.86 -8.16 -15.90
C ARG A 205 13.41 -6.90 -16.57
N ILE A 206 13.53 -6.91 -17.89
CA ILE A 206 14.07 -5.76 -18.65
C ILE A 206 13.15 -4.55 -18.49
N SER A 207 11.83 -4.73 -18.57
CA SER A 207 10.87 -3.63 -18.38
C SER A 207 10.99 -2.98 -16.99
N ALA A 208 11.22 -3.77 -15.94
CA ALA A 208 11.41 -3.27 -14.58
C ALA A 208 12.70 -2.46 -14.39
N TYR A 209 13.68 -2.57 -15.28
CA TYR A 209 14.87 -1.73 -15.29
C TYR A 209 14.71 -0.53 -16.22
N LEU A 210 14.27 -0.75 -17.47
CA LEU A 210 14.20 0.30 -18.48
C LEU A 210 13.15 1.36 -18.17
N ALA A 211 11.98 0.99 -17.67
CA ALA A 211 10.89 1.95 -17.44
C ALA A 211 11.22 2.96 -16.32
N PRO A 212 11.72 2.57 -15.13
CA PRO A 212 12.18 3.55 -14.13
C PRO A 212 13.27 4.49 -14.65
N ILE A 213 14.26 3.96 -15.38
CA ILE A 213 15.33 4.77 -15.97
C ILE A 213 14.73 5.79 -16.96
N GLY A 214 13.83 5.34 -17.85
CA GLY A 214 13.15 6.23 -18.77
C GLY A 214 12.34 7.32 -18.06
N ILE A 215 11.65 6.99 -16.96
CA ILE A 215 10.88 7.97 -16.16
C ILE A 215 11.83 9.03 -15.57
N ILE A 216 12.96 8.61 -14.98
CA ILE A 216 13.95 9.52 -14.41
C ILE A 216 14.51 10.44 -15.50
N LEU A 217 14.90 9.89 -16.65
CA LEU A 217 15.41 10.67 -17.78
C LEU A 217 14.38 11.65 -18.34
N PHE A 218 13.11 11.27 -18.38
CA PHE A 218 12.03 12.17 -18.79
C PHE A 218 11.87 13.36 -17.84
N PHE A 219 11.80 13.12 -16.53
CA PHE A 219 11.66 14.22 -15.58
C PHE A 219 12.92 15.08 -15.48
N LEU A 220 14.10 14.48 -15.61
CA LEU A 220 15.36 15.24 -15.68
C LEU A 220 15.39 16.14 -16.91
N SER A 221 15.09 15.60 -18.09
CA SER A 221 15.02 16.39 -19.33
C SER A 221 13.95 17.47 -19.26
N TYR A 222 12.77 17.18 -18.70
CA TYR A 222 11.73 18.18 -18.47
C TYR A 222 12.26 19.36 -17.66
N VAL A 223 12.86 19.11 -16.50
CA VAL A 223 13.35 20.18 -15.63
C VAL A 223 14.44 21.01 -16.32
N LEU A 224 15.35 20.36 -17.05
CA LEU A 224 16.45 21.03 -17.74
C LEU A 224 15.97 21.86 -18.94
N LEU A 225 15.06 21.34 -19.77
CA LEU A 225 14.56 22.02 -20.97
C LEU A 225 13.64 23.20 -20.62
N PHE A 226 12.90 23.10 -19.52
CA PHE A 226 11.82 24.04 -19.21
C PHE A 226 12.10 25.00 -18.04
N ARG A 227 13.31 24.99 -17.45
CA ARG A 227 13.64 25.79 -16.26
C ARG A 227 13.37 27.30 -16.39
N GLY A 228 13.40 27.86 -17.59
CA GLY A 228 13.24 29.31 -17.84
C GLY A 228 12.15 29.69 -18.85
N SER A 229 11.37 28.72 -19.35
CA SER A 229 10.39 28.94 -20.43
C SER A 229 8.94 28.68 -20.02
N LEU A 230 8.70 28.22 -18.79
CA LEU A 230 7.35 27.96 -18.28
C LEU A 230 6.68 29.24 -17.80
N VAL A 231 5.40 29.39 -18.13
CA VAL A 231 4.55 30.43 -17.53
C VAL A 231 4.37 30.15 -16.03
N GLY A 232 3.85 31.11 -15.26
CA GLY A 232 3.54 30.84 -13.84
C GLY A 232 2.57 29.67 -13.67
N PHE A 233 2.85 28.74 -12.75
CA PHE A 233 1.96 27.58 -12.55
C PHE A 233 0.54 27.99 -12.12
N THR A 234 0.42 29.08 -11.35
CA THR A 234 -0.88 29.64 -10.96
C THR A 234 -1.66 30.16 -12.16
N SER A 235 -1.03 30.92 -13.06
CA SER A 235 -1.70 31.43 -14.26
C SER A 235 -2.06 30.32 -15.24
N PHE A 236 -1.24 29.28 -15.35
CA PHE A 236 -1.60 28.06 -16.06
C PHE A 236 -2.85 27.39 -15.47
N MET A 237 -2.90 27.19 -14.16
CA MET A 237 -4.05 26.57 -13.51
C MET A 237 -5.33 27.41 -13.61
N GLU A 238 -5.21 28.74 -13.56
CA GLU A 238 -6.33 29.65 -13.84
C GLU A 238 -6.85 29.50 -15.28
N ALA A 239 -5.95 29.41 -16.26
CA ALA A 239 -6.32 29.18 -17.65
C ALA A 239 -7.02 27.82 -17.84
N VAL A 240 -6.50 26.76 -17.22
CA VAL A 240 -7.12 25.42 -17.22
C VAL A 240 -8.53 25.48 -16.64
N TRP A 241 -8.70 26.11 -15.46
CA TRP A 241 -10.01 26.19 -14.81
C TRP A 241 -11.01 27.01 -15.63
N LYS A 242 -10.58 28.15 -16.15
CA LYS A 242 -11.41 29.05 -16.97
C LYS A 242 -11.86 28.35 -18.25
N ASP A 243 -10.96 27.67 -18.95
CA ASP A 243 -11.28 26.95 -20.18
C ASP A 243 -12.19 25.72 -19.90
N ALA A 244 -11.92 24.99 -18.81
CA ALA A 244 -12.69 23.79 -18.46
C ALA A 244 -14.15 24.07 -18.03
N THR A 245 -14.45 25.29 -17.56
CA THR A 245 -15.75 25.66 -16.99
C THR A 245 -16.57 26.61 -17.87
N GLN A 246 -16.03 27.06 -19.01
CA GLN A 246 -16.76 27.96 -19.91
C GLN A 246 -18.01 27.31 -20.52
N PRO A 247 -19.21 27.93 -20.40
CA PRO A 247 -20.44 27.44 -21.02
C PRO A 247 -20.41 27.46 -22.55
N PHE A 248 -21.42 26.80 -23.13
CA PHE A 248 -21.64 26.43 -24.54
C PHE A 248 -21.64 27.58 -25.60
N SER A 249 -20.68 28.50 -25.65
CA SER A 249 -20.61 29.47 -26.75
C SER A 249 -19.84 28.92 -27.95
N VAL A 250 -20.41 27.92 -28.64
CA VAL A 250 -19.86 27.32 -29.88
C VAL A 250 -20.72 27.54 -31.12
N LEU A 251 -21.80 28.32 -31.02
CA LEU A 251 -22.56 28.67 -32.24
C LEU A 251 -21.80 29.61 -33.19
N LEU A 252 -20.69 30.24 -32.77
CA LEU A 252 -19.96 31.24 -33.56
C LEU A 252 -18.43 30.99 -33.64
N GLY A 253 -18.02 29.73 -33.85
CA GLY A 253 -16.82 29.45 -34.65
C GLY A 253 -15.42 29.73 -34.07
N GLY A 254 -15.26 29.96 -32.76
CA GLY A 254 -13.92 30.30 -32.20
C GLY A 254 -13.49 29.68 -30.87
N GLY A 255 -14.35 28.97 -30.13
CA GLY A 255 -14.03 28.38 -28.82
C GLY A 255 -14.22 26.86 -28.76
N PHE A 256 -13.48 26.17 -27.89
CA PHE A 256 -13.71 24.75 -27.62
C PHE A 256 -15.01 24.60 -26.79
N SER A 257 -16.00 23.84 -27.26
CA SER A 257 -17.24 23.61 -26.49
C SER A 257 -16.94 22.70 -25.30
N LEU A 258 -17.51 22.97 -24.13
CA LEU A 258 -17.47 22.09 -22.95
C LEU A 258 -17.67 20.60 -23.30
N PHE A 259 -18.61 20.29 -24.19
CA PHE A 259 -18.87 18.92 -24.64
C PHE A 259 -17.66 18.32 -25.37
N ARG A 260 -17.08 19.03 -26.34
CA ARG A 260 -15.86 18.61 -27.06
C ARG A 260 -14.67 18.43 -26.12
N ILE A 261 -14.49 19.34 -25.15
CA ILE A 261 -13.42 19.26 -24.15
C ILE A 261 -13.55 17.99 -23.33
N PHE A 262 -14.75 17.80 -22.77
CA PHE A 262 -15.06 16.66 -21.92
C PHE A 262 -15.01 15.34 -22.69
N SER A 263 -15.45 15.30 -23.96
CA SER A 263 -15.62 14.05 -24.70
C SER A 263 -14.43 13.68 -25.56
N THR A 264 -14.09 14.52 -26.55
CA THR A 264 -13.20 14.13 -27.65
C THR A 264 -11.74 14.23 -27.23
N GLY A 265 -11.33 15.31 -26.56
CA GLY A 265 -9.97 15.46 -26.06
C GLY A 265 -9.65 14.45 -24.96
N THR A 266 -10.52 14.32 -23.96
CA THR A 266 -10.33 13.34 -22.89
C THR A 266 -10.41 11.89 -23.41
N GLY A 267 -11.31 11.59 -24.34
CA GLY A 267 -11.38 10.30 -25.03
C GLY A 267 -10.08 9.96 -25.78
N MET A 268 -9.49 10.94 -26.46
CA MET A 268 -8.22 10.78 -27.15
C MET A 268 -7.08 10.42 -26.18
N PHE A 269 -7.01 11.10 -25.02
CA PHE A 269 -6.03 10.79 -23.98
C PHE A 269 -6.13 9.32 -23.50
N PHE A 270 -7.35 8.84 -23.21
CA PHE A 270 -7.54 7.46 -22.74
C PHE A 270 -7.26 6.41 -23.82
N LEU A 271 -7.55 6.73 -25.08
CA LEU A 271 -7.21 5.87 -26.20
C LEU A 271 -5.70 5.76 -26.39
N SER A 272 -4.97 6.89 -26.36
CA SER A 272 -3.50 6.92 -26.48
C SER A 272 -2.78 6.25 -25.30
N THR A 273 -3.35 6.32 -24.09
CA THR A 273 -2.85 5.60 -22.90
C THR A 273 -3.30 4.14 -22.84
N GLU A 274 -3.92 3.64 -23.90
CA GLU A 274 -4.33 2.25 -24.05
C GLU A 274 -5.35 1.77 -23.00
N THR A 275 -6.11 2.71 -22.44
CA THR A 275 -7.01 2.44 -21.34
C THR A 275 -8.27 1.71 -21.83
N GLY A 276 -8.60 0.59 -21.21
CA GLY A 276 -9.77 -0.20 -21.58
C GLY A 276 -9.61 -1.11 -22.83
N ILE A 277 -8.44 -1.16 -23.47
CA ILE A 277 -8.19 -2.00 -24.67
C ILE A 277 -7.83 -3.46 -24.29
N GLY A 278 -7.44 -3.71 -23.03
CA GLY A 278 -7.22 -5.08 -22.53
C GLY A 278 -5.78 -5.61 -22.63
N LYS A 279 -4.82 -4.81 -23.11
CA LYS A 279 -3.38 -5.15 -23.13
C LYS A 279 -2.84 -5.59 -21.76
N SER A 280 -3.15 -4.82 -20.72
CA SER A 280 -2.65 -5.06 -19.36
C SER A 280 -2.98 -6.45 -18.81
N ALA A 281 -4.14 -7.01 -19.16
CA ALA A 281 -4.58 -8.33 -18.71
C ALA A 281 -3.66 -9.46 -19.22
N GLY A 282 -3.07 -9.33 -20.41
CA GLY A 282 -2.16 -10.33 -20.97
C GLY A 282 -0.97 -10.58 -20.05
N VAL A 283 -0.29 -9.51 -19.62
CA VAL A 283 0.90 -9.56 -18.75
C VAL A 283 0.51 -9.77 -17.28
N ALA A 284 -0.57 -9.14 -16.79
CA ALA A 284 -0.98 -9.24 -15.39
C ALA A 284 -1.28 -10.69 -14.95
N GLY A 285 -1.85 -11.51 -15.84
CA GLY A 285 -2.18 -12.90 -15.52
C GLY A 285 -0.97 -13.80 -15.20
N VAL A 286 0.25 -13.42 -15.59
CA VAL A 286 1.45 -14.21 -15.28
C VAL A 286 2.11 -13.88 -13.94
N VAL A 287 1.55 -12.94 -13.19
CA VAL A 287 2.10 -12.49 -11.91
C VAL A 287 2.11 -13.59 -10.87
N ARG A 288 3.18 -13.63 -10.09
CA ARG A 288 3.38 -14.48 -8.94
C ARG A 288 2.66 -13.88 -7.75
N THR A 289 1.45 -14.36 -7.48
CA THR A 289 0.64 -13.85 -6.37
C THR A 289 -0.27 -14.92 -5.77
N ASP A 290 -0.56 -14.75 -4.49
CA ASP A 290 -1.49 -15.49 -3.64
C ASP A 290 -2.93 -15.00 -3.77
N ALA A 291 -3.14 -13.73 -4.17
CA ALA A 291 -4.46 -13.14 -4.34
C ALA A 291 -4.57 -12.35 -5.65
N ALA A 292 -5.60 -12.67 -6.46
CA ALA A 292 -5.80 -12.04 -7.77
C ALA A 292 -5.95 -10.51 -7.68
N ALA A 293 -6.58 -10.02 -6.61
CA ALA A 293 -6.81 -8.59 -6.40
C ALA A 293 -5.51 -7.78 -6.22
N LYS A 294 -4.40 -8.39 -5.76
CA LYS A 294 -3.13 -7.67 -5.52
C LYS A 294 -2.61 -6.98 -6.79
N GLN A 295 -2.55 -7.72 -7.90
CA GLN A 295 -2.12 -7.13 -9.17
C GLN A 295 -3.13 -6.13 -9.72
N GLY A 296 -4.43 -6.38 -9.51
CA GLY A 296 -5.48 -5.40 -9.83
C GLY A 296 -5.21 -4.06 -9.15
N ILE A 297 -4.91 -4.09 -7.85
CA ILE A 297 -4.63 -2.89 -7.07
C ILE A 297 -3.41 -2.16 -7.62
N VAL A 298 -2.32 -2.88 -7.92
CA VAL A 298 -1.10 -2.33 -8.53
C VAL A 298 -1.36 -1.71 -9.91
N SER A 299 -2.17 -2.35 -10.75
CA SER A 299 -2.48 -1.85 -12.10
C SER A 299 -3.22 -0.51 -12.12
N MET A 300 -3.86 -0.08 -11.02
CA MET A 300 -4.48 1.25 -10.94
C MET A 300 -3.44 2.38 -10.96
N LEU A 301 -2.23 2.14 -10.43
CA LEU A 301 -1.18 3.16 -10.33
C LEU A 301 -0.82 3.76 -11.69
N ALA A 302 -0.93 2.99 -12.78
CA ALA A 302 -0.56 3.48 -14.09
C ALA A 302 -1.50 4.59 -14.56
N THR A 303 -2.82 4.43 -14.42
CA THR A 303 -3.78 5.50 -14.74
C THR A 303 -3.61 6.72 -13.82
N PHE A 304 -3.19 6.52 -12.58
CA PHE A 304 -2.82 7.62 -11.69
C PHE A 304 -1.63 8.41 -12.23
N PHE A 305 -0.52 7.75 -12.54
CA PHE A 305 0.68 8.42 -13.04
C PHE A 305 0.47 9.03 -14.43
N GLU A 306 -0.18 8.33 -15.35
CA GLU A 306 -0.53 8.85 -16.69
C GLU A 306 -1.40 10.11 -16.56
N GLY A 307 -2.50 10.00 -15.80
CA GLY A 307 -3.57 10.99 -15.74
C GLY A 307 -3.32 12.19 -14.84
N PHE A 308 -2.60 12.04 -13.73
CA PHE A 308 -2.36 13.15 -12.79
C PHE A 308 -0.95 13.73 -12.88
N VAL A 309 0.05 12.89 -13.17
CA VAL A 309 1.44 13.31 -13.17
C VAL A 309 1.88 13.66 -14.58
N VAL A 310 1.97 12.69 -15.48
CA VAL A 310 2.55 12.91 -16.81
C VAL A 310 1.72 13.91 -17.62
N SER A 311 0.39 13.80 -17.62
CA SER A 311 -0.48 14.73 -18.33
C SER A 311 -0.32 16.18 -17.87
N THR A 312 -0.18 16.42 -16.57
CA THR A 312 -0.03 17.77 -16.00
C THR A 312 1.27 18.41 -16.48
N PHE A 313 2.39 17.67 -16.40
CA PHE A 313 3.68 18.16 -16.87
C PHE A 313 3.66 18.43 -18.37
N VAL A 314 3.11 17.51 -19.16
CA VAL A 314 3.07 17.64 -20.63
C VAL A 314 2.18 18.80 -21.07
N ILE A 315 0.95 18.90 -20.55
CA ILE A 315 0.03 19.99 -20.91
C ILE A 315 0.58 21.33 -20.44
N TYR A 316 1.21 21.40 -19.27
CA TYR A 316 1.83 22.63 -18.77
C TYR A 316 2.98 23.12 -19.67
N ALA A 317 3.86 22.21 -20.10
CA ALA A 317 4.91 22.55 -21.05
C ALA A 317 4.32 23.01 -22.39
N LEU A 318 3.41 22.23 -22.99
CA LEU A 318 2.81 22.59 -24.29
C LEU A 318 2.04 23.91 -24.25
N PHE A 319 1.30 24.17 -23.16
CA PHE A 319 0.60 25.43 -22.96
C PHE A 319 1.57 26.61 -22.86
N SER A 320 2.67 26.44 -22.12
CA SER A 320 3.70 27.49 -21.96
C SER A 320 4.34 27.88 -23.30
N PHE A 321 4.45 26.93 -24.23
CA PHE A 321 4.97 27.16 -25.58
C PHE A 321 3.91 27.62 -26.59
N GLY A 322 2.66 27.78 -26.16
CA GLY A 322 1.58 28.31 -27.00
C GLY A 322 1.14 27.35 -28.11
N VAL A 323 1.25 26.04 -27.89
CA VAL A 323 0.81 25.00 -28.85
C VAL A 323 -0.71 25.05 -29.04
N LYS A 324 -1.17 25.07 -30.30
CA LYS A 324 -2.59 25.24 -30.67
C LYS A 324 -3.11 24.23 -31.71
N ASP A 325 -2.23 23.63 -32.48
CA ASP A 325 -2.55 22.72 -33.59
C ASP A 325 -1.47 21.62 -33.75
N LEU A 326 -1.69 20.69 -34.69
CA LEU A 326 -0.73 19.61 -34.94
C LEU A 326 0.62 20.11 -35.45
N GLU A 327 0.62 21.19 -36.23
CA GLU A 327 1.84 21.79 -36.77
C GLU A 327 2.70 22.35 -35.63
N THR A 328 2.08 23.04 -34.67
CA THR A 328 2.75 23.53 -33.47
C THR A 328 3.15 22.41 -32.50
N ILE A 329 2.41 21.29 -32.41
CA ILE A 329 2.89 20.07 -31.72
C ILE A 329 4.16 19.53 -32.40
N ARG A 330 4.13 19.37 -33.73
CA ARG A 330 5.26 18.88 -34.50
C ARG A 330 6.46 19.80 -34.28
N ASN A 331 6.28 21.11 -34.45
CA ASN A 331 7.32 22.11 -34.24
C ASN A 331 7.84 22.08 -32.80
N PHE A 332 6.98 21.89 -31.80
CA PHE A 332 7.41 21.73 -30.41
C PHE A 332 8.28 20.48 -30.23
N LEU A 333 7.85 19.32 -30.71
CA LEU A 333 8.63 18.08 -30.65
C LEU A 333 9.97 18.23 -31.38
N VAL A 334 9.96 18.89 -32.53
CA VAL A 334 11.14 19.20 -33.32
C VAL A 334 12.07 20.12 -32.52
N VAL A 335 11.59 21.22 -31.94
CA VAL A 335 12.39 22.15 -31.11
C VAL A 335 12.96 21.50 -29.85
N LEU A 336 12.22 20.58 -29.23
CA LEU A 336 12.71 19.84 -28.06
C LEU A 336 13.91 18.95 -28.38
N ILE A 337 14.14 18.62 -29.66
CA ILE A 337 15.15 17.63 -30.03
C ILE A 337 16.17 18.19 -31.03
N GLN A 338 15.82 19.21 -31.84
CA GLN A 338 16.72 19.90 -32.76
C GLN A 338 17.65 20.88 -32.04
N GLY A 339 18.93 20.84 -32.41
CA GLY A 339 19.99 21.75 -31.95
C GLY A 339 21.23 21.01 -31.49
N PRO A 340 22.21 21.69 -30.87
CA PRO A 340 23.41 21.04 -30.34
C PRO A 340 23.03 19.91 -29.37
N VAL A 341 23.76 18.81 -29.44
CA VAL A 341 23.58 17.67 -28.52
C VAL A 341 23.91 18.14 -27.11
N ASP A 342 22.88 18.33 -26.29
CA ASP A 342 23.00 18.67 -24.88
C ASP A 342 22.46 17.52 -23.99
N PRO A 343 22.81 17.50 -22.69
CA PRO A 343 22.37 16.44 -21.78
C PRO A 343 20.85 16.30 -21.66
N ALA A 344 20.10 17.39 -21.82
CA ALA A 344 18.66 17.41 -21.62
C ALA A 344 17.91 16.76 -22.79
N ARG A 345 18.26 17.13 -24.03
CA ARG A 345 17.71 16.53 -25.25
C ARG A 345 18.08 15.06 -25.38
N THR A 346 19.33 14.73 -25.06
CA THR A 346 19.80 13.34 -25.06
C THR A 346 19.02 12.48 -24.06
N ALA A 347 18.78 13.00 -22.85
CA ALA A 347 17.96 12.32 -21.85
C ALA A 347 16.51 12.13 -22.31
N LEU A 348 15.91 13.14 -22.96
CA LEU A 348 14.56 13.04 -23.51
C LEU A 348 14.47 11.95 -24.58
N PHE A 349 15.37 11.98 -25.57
CA PHE A 349 15.42 10.97 -26.63
C PHE A 349 15.60 9.55 -26.06
N LEU A 350 16.57 9.38 -25.15
CA LEU A 350 16.83 8.08 -24.53
C LEU A 350 15.61 7.59 -23.74
N SER A 351 14.88 8.47 -23.06
CA SER A 351 13.65 8.12 -22.38
C SER A 351 12.61 7.51 -23.33
N PHE A 352 12.32 8.16 -24.46
CA PHE A 352 11.37 7.65 -25.45
C PHE A 352 11.84 6.36 -26.12
N LEU A 353 13.15 6.23 -26.38
CA LEU A 353 13.72 5.00 -26.94
C LEU A 353 13.53 3.83 -25.97
N LEU A 354 13.88 4.01 -24.70
CA LEU A 354 13.72 2.99 -23.66
C LEU A 354 12.25 2.58 -23.51
N PHE A 355 11.34 3.55 -23.46
CA PHE A 355 9.92 3.28 -23.36
C PHE A 355 9.35 2.61 -24.61
N SER A 356 9.88 2.89 -25.79
CA SER A 356 9.48 2.21 -27.03
C SER A 356 9.84 0.74 -26.98
N VAL A 357 11.05 0.39 -26.50
CA VAL A 357 11.43 -1.02 -26.28
C VAL A 357 10.48 -1.70 -25.29
N VAL A 358 10.13 -1.03 -24.18
CA VAL A 358 9.20 -1.54 -23.17
C VAL A 358 7.78 -1.73 -23.75
N ALA A 359 7.27 -0.73 -24.47
CA ALA A 359 5.95 -0.73 -25.09
C ALA A 359 5.81 -1.84 -26.14
N ILE A 360 6.76 -1.93 -27.08
CA ILE A 360 6.78 -2.96 -28.12
C ILE A 360 6.85 -4.36 -27.50
N SER A 361 7.69 -4.54 -26.47
CA SER A 361 7.81 -5.84 -25.78
C SER A 361 6.52 -6.26 -25.06
N GLY A 362 5.82 -5.31 -24.42
CA GLY A 362 4.54 -5.57 -23.75
C GLY A 362 3.40 -5.90 -24.73
N TRP A 363 3.34 -5.17 -25.84
CA TRP A 363 2.39 -5.42 -26.92
C TRP A 363 2.66 -6.75 -27.62
N PHE A 364 3.93 -7.06 -27.92
CA PHE A 364 4.33 -8.35 -28.47
C PHE A 364 3.74 -9.50 -27.64
N TYR A 365 3.91 -9.44 -26.32
CA TYR A 365 3.45 -10.51 -25.43
C TYR A 365 1.92 -10.64 -25.43
N THR A 366 1.21 -9.52 -25.46
CA THR A 366 -0.24 -9.48 -25.56
C THR A 366 -0.72 -10.14 -26.87
N GLY A 367 -0.10 -9.79 -28.00
CA GLY A 367 -0.43 -10.43 -29.27
C GLY A 367 -0.04 -11.91 -29.31
N GLU A 368 1.05 -12.33 -28.64
CA GLU A 368 1.38 -13.74 -28.50
C GLU A 368 0.26 -14.51 -27.77
N GLN A 369 -0.34 -13.92 -26.74
CA GLN A 369 -1.47 -14.52 -26.03
C GLN A 369 -2.71 -14.64 -26.92
N ASN A 370 -3.01 -13.60 -27.72
CA ASN A 370 -4.12 -13.62 -28.68
C ASN A 370 -3.88 -14.67 -29.79
N ALA A 371 -2.66 -14.74 -30.34
CA ALA A 371 -2.29 -15.71 -31.36
C ALA A 371 -2.39 -17.15 -30.85
N ARG A 372 -1.91 -17.41 -29.63
CA ARG A 372 -2.04 -18.73 -29.00
C ARG A 372 -3.48 -19.13 -28.76
N TYR A 373 -4.34 -18.18 -28.42
CA TYR A 373 -5.77 -18.44 -28.20
C TYR A 373 -6.46 -18.92 -29.48
N ILE A 374 -6.19 -18.27 -30.62
CA ILE A 374 -6.84 -18.58 -31.90
C ILE A 374 -6.17 -19.76 -32.60
N PHE A 375 -4.85 -19.74 -32.73
CA PHE A 375 -4.10 -20.64 -33.62
C PHE A 375 -3.32 -21.74 -32.88
N GLY A 376 -3.32 -21.72 -31.53
CA GLY A 376 -2.53 -22.65 -30.72
C GLY A 376 -1.02 -22.35 -30.71
N GLU A 377 -0.24 -23.24 -30.10
CA GLU A 377 1.18 -22.99 -29.81
C GLU A 377 2.09 -23.06 -31.06
N LYS A 378 1.79 -23.96 -32.02
CA LYS A 378 2.59 -24.14 -33.24
C LYS A 378 2.54 -22.92 -34.17
N PHE A 379 1.35 -22.33 -34.35
CA PHE A 379 1.16 -21.14 -35.21
C PHE A 379 1.50 -19.82 -34.51
N ALA A 380 1.61 -19.79 -33.18
CA ALA A 380 2.09 -18.60 -32.48
C ALA A 380 3.50 -18.17 -32.91
N ASN A 381 4.32 -19.09 -33.43
CA ASN A 381 5.63 -18.77 -34.01
C ASN A 381 5.53 -17.91 -35.28
N ALA A 382 4.51 -18.15 -36.13
CA ALA A 382 4.27 -17.35 -37.33
C ALA A 382 3.92 -15.89 -36.96
N TYR A 383 3.14 -15.69 -35.90
CA TYR A 383 2.86 -14.35 -35.36
C TYR A 383 4.15 -13.61 -34.95
N ARG A 384 5.15 -14.30 -34.38
CA ARG A 384 6.39 -13.64 -33.97
C ARG A 384 7.14 -13.06 -35.17
N ILE A 385 7.23 -13.83 -36.25
CA ILE A 385 7.85 -13.41 -37.51
C ILE A 385 7.06 -12.23 -38.09
N LEU A 386 5.73 -12.34 -38.16
CA LEU A 386 4.86 -11.28 -38.65
C LEU A 386 5.02 -9.97 -37.85
N PHE A 387 5.09 -10.06 -36.52
CA PHE A 387 5.29 -8.90 -35.67
C PHE A 387 6.63 -8.21 -35.96
N ILE A 388 7.73 -8.97 -36.02
CA ILE A 388 9.06 -8.42 -36.35
C ILE A 388 9.06 -7.80 -37.76
N ALA A 389 8.48 -8.49 -38.74
CA ALA A 389 8.35 -7.97 -40.10
C ALA A 389 7.56 -6.66 -40.12
N SER A 390 6.48 -6.54 -39.34
CA SER A 390 5.69 -5.32 -39.24
C SER A 390 6.47 -4.13 -38.66
N LEU A 391 7.40 -4.38 -37.71
CA LEU A 391 8.28 -3.34 -37.17
C LEU A 391 9.15 -2.76 -38.29
N LEU A 392 9.89 -3.62 -38.99
CA LEU A 392 10.80 -3.18 -40.05
C LEU A 392 10.05 -2.60 -41.26
N ALA A 393 8.91 -3.19 -41.64
CA ALA A 393 8.08 -2.69 -42.72
C ALA A 393 7.52 -1.29 -42.43
N SER A 394 7.10 -1.03 -41.18
CA SER A 394 6.63 0.30 -40.77
C SER A 394 7.74 1.35 -40.82
N ALA A 395 8.94 1.02 -40.31
CA ALA A 395 10.09 1.90 -40.38
C ALA A 395 10.53 2.18 -41.83
N TYR A 396 10.53 1.16 -42.69
CA TYR A 396 10.80 1.33 -44.12
C TYR A 396 9.72 2.18 -44.80
N GLY A 397 8.45 1.96 -44.46
CA GLY A 397 7.35 2.79 -44.95
C GLY A 397 7.52 4.27 -44.61
N TYR A 398 8.00 4.59 -43.39
CA TYR A 398 8.33 5.96 -43.01
C TYR A 398 9.47 6.55 -43.84
N LEU A 399 10.50 5.76 -44.17
CA LEU A 399 11.60 6.20 -45.02
C LEU A 399 11.13 6.55 -46.45
N VAL A 400 10.20 5.77 -47.00
CA VAL A 400 9.72 5.93 -48.39
C VAL A 400 8.64 7.00 -48.52
N TYR A 401 7.70 7.04 -47.57
CA TYR A 401 6.48 7.84 -47.66
C TYR A 401 6.41 8.96 -46.61
N GLY A 402 7.40 9.09 -45.74
CA GLY A 402 7.48 10.16 -44.74
C GLY A 402 6.38 10.11 -43.67
N GLU A 403 5.99 11.29 -43.20
CA GLU A 403 5.04 11.47 -42.10
C GLU A 403 3.60 11.03 -42.44
N ASP A 404 3.23 10.91 -43.72
CA ASP A 404 1.89 10.48 -44.12
C ASP A 404 1.57 9.06 -43.64
N VAL A 405 2.55 8.15 -43.70
CA VAL A 405 2.40 6.79 -43.18
C VAL A 405 2.23 6.79 -41.67
N LEU A 406 2.86 7.73 -40.95
CA LEU A 406 2.69 7.87 -39.51
C LEU A 406 1.23 8.20 -39.17
N LEU A 407 0.65 9.21 -39.81
CA LEU A 407 -0.74 9.61 -39.55
C LEU A 407 -1.74 8.51 -39.93
N GLN A 408 -1.52 7.81 -41.05
CA GLN A 408 -2.38 6.70 -41.48
C GLN A 408 -2.36 5.53 -40.48
N ILE A 409 -1.16 5.10 -40.05
CA ILE A 409 -1.02 4.00 -39.09
C ILE A 409 -1.58 4.38 -37.72
N PHE A 410 -1.45 5.65 -37.31
CA PHE A 410 -2.08 6.14 -36.09
C PHE A 410 -3.61 6.01 -36.16
N GLY A 411 -4.22 6.47 -37.25
CA GLY A 411 -5.66 6.35 -37.46
C GLY A 411 -6.15 4.91 -37.49
N ILE A 412 -5.47 4.03 -38.23
CA ILE A 412 -5.78 2.58 -38.26
C ILE A 412 -5.64 1.97 -36.85
N GLY A 413 -4.54 2.27 -36.14
CA GLY A 413 -4.29 1.76 -34.80
C GLY A 413 -5.36 2.17 -33.80
N TYR A 414 -5.75 3.44 -33.80
CA TYR A 414 -6.81 3.97 -32.93
C TYR A 414 -8.19 3.38 -33.25
N SER A 415 -8.54 3.24 -34.53
CA SER A 415 -9.80 2.61 -34.93
C SER A 415 -9.87 1.14 -34.53
N LEU A 416 -8.79 0.38 -34.71
CA LEU A 416 -8.71 -1.01 -34.25
C LEU A 416 -8.77 -1.14 -32.72
N ALA A 417 -8.15 -0.20 -32.01
CA ALA A 417 -8.20 -0.13 -30.56
C ALA A 417 -9.62 0.08 -30.03
N LEU A 418 -10.41 0.96 -30.67
CA LEU A 418 -11.81 1.19 -30.32
C LEU A 418 -12.66 -0.08 -30.49
N VAL A 419 -12.51 -0.77 -31.61
CA VAL A 419 -13.20 -2.05 -31.86
C VAL A 419 -12.79 -3.10 -30.83
N THR A 420 -11.49 -3.19 -30.53
CA THR A 420 -10.94 -4.16 -29.57
C THR A 420 -11.36 -3.87 -28.12
N ALA A 421 -11.60 -2.61 -27.77
CA ALA A 421 -12.03 -2.23 -26.42
C ALA A 421 -13.45 -2.71 -26.09
N VAL A 422 -14.37 -2.76 -27.07
CA VAL A 422 -15.80 -3.06 -26.83
C VAL A 422 -16.00 -4.40 -26.09
N PRO A 423 -15.48 -5.56 -26.57
CA PRO A 423 -15.62 -6.83 -25.85
C PRO A 423 -15.09 -6.79 -24.41
N VAL A 424 -13.96 -6.11 -24.19
CA VAL A 424 -13.33 -6.00 -22.87
C VAL A 424 -14.20 -5.15 -21.96
N LEU A 425 -14.57 -3.95 -22.38
CA LEU A 425 -15.37 -3.02 -21.58
C LEU A 425 -16.70 -3.65 -21.13
N VAL A 426 -17.41 -4.33 -22.05
CA VAL A 426 -18.64 -5.08 -21.72
C VAL A 426 -18.35 -6.14 -20.65
N SER A 427 -17.28 -6.91 -20.82
CA SER A 427 -16.92 -7.95 -19.86
C SER A 427 -16.56 -7.42 -18.47
N LEU A 428 -15.94 -6.24 -18.36
CA LEU A 428 -15.60 -5.63 -17.07
C LEU A 428 -16.86 -5.28 -16.26
N VAL A 429 -17.93 -4.84 -16.93
CA VAL A 429 -19.23 -4.56 -16.29
C VAL A 429 -19.85 -5.84 -15.77
N LEU A 430 -19.96 -6.85 -16.64
CA LEU A 430 -20.63 -8.12 -16.33
C LEU A 430 -19.88 -8.93 -15.27
N LEU A 431 -18.55 -8.85 -15.24
CA LEU A 431 -17.70 -9.59 -14.32
C LEU A 431 -17.24 -8.78 -13.11
N ALA A 432 -17.77 -7.56 -12.92
CA ALA A 432 -17.43 -6.71 -11.77
C ALA A 432 -17.64 -7.41 -10.42
N LYS A 433 -18.70 -8.23 -10.31
CA LYS A 433 -19.01 -9.01 -9.10
C LYS A 433 -17.93 -10.04 -8.77
N VAL A 434 -17.29 -10.63 -9.78
CA VAL A 434 -16.19 -11.60 -9.59
C VAL A 434 -14.96 -10.89 -9.04
N ALA A 435 -14.57 -9.76 -9.64
CA ALA A 435 -13.44 -8.97 -9.15
C ALA A 435 -13.69 -8.44 -7.72
N GLN A 436 -14.91 -8.03 -7.40
CA GLN A 436 -15.32 -7.65 -6.04
C GLN A 436 -15.20 -8.81 -5.05
N GLY A 437 -15.55 -10.03 -5.46
CA GLY A 437 -15.39 -11.23 -4.64
C GLY A 437 -13.91 -11.54 -4.34
N GLU A 438 -13.03 -11.42 -5.34
CA GLU A 438 -11.59 -11.61 -5.15
C GLU A 438 -10.97 -10.51 -4.29
N LEU A 439 -11.44 -9.27 -4.41
CA LEU A 439 -11.06 -8.17 -3.51
C LEU A 439 -11.46 -8.48 -2.07
N ARG A 440 -12.70 -8.93 -1.85
CA ARG A 440 -13.20 -9.27 -0.52
C ARG A 440 -12.39 -10.39 0.12
N LYS A 441 -12.08 -11.46 -0.61
CA LYS A 441 -11.23 -12.57 -0.12
C LYS A 441 -9.85 -12.08 0.30
N PHE A 442 -9.21 -11.25 -0.52
CA PHE A 442 -7.91 -10.68 -0.19
C PHE A 442 -7.95 -9.84 1.09
N LEU A 443 -9.02 -9.07 1.24
CA LEU A 443 -9.27 -8.19 2.37
C LEU A 443 -9.62 -8.94 3.68
N GLU A 444 -10.36 -10.04 3.58
CA GLU A 444 -10.65 -10.98 4.69
C GLU A 444 -9.38 -11.71 5.15
N GLY A 445 -8.42 -11.93 4.25
CA GLY A 445 -7.09 -12.46 4.55
C GLY A 445 -6.16 -11.50 5.33
N GLY A 446 -6.70 -10.44 5.93
CA GLY A 446 -5.96 -9.52 6.80
C GLY A 446 -5.40 -8.27 6.12
N ALA A 447 -5.60 -8.07 4.82
CA ALA A 447 -5.03 -6.92 4.09
C ALA A 447 -5.59 -5.55 4.52
N HIS A 448 -6.79 -5.49 5.10
CA HIS A 448 -7.31 -4.26 5.74
C HIS A 448 -6.42 -3.76 6.87
N TYR A 449 -5.83 -4.70 7.63
CA TYR A 449 -4.96 -4.37 8.75
C TYR A 449 -3.68 -3.72 8.26
N GLU A 450 -3.15 -4.07 7.10
CA GLU A 450 -1.91 -3.46 6.57
C GLU A 450 -2.07 -1.98 6.21
N ILE A 451 -3.20 -1.59 5.62
CA ILE A 451 -3.49 -0.18 5.29
C ILE A 451 -3.69 0.64 6.56
N PHE A 452 -4.53 0.14 7.46
CA PHE A 452 -4.80 0.83 8.71
C PHE A 452 -3.54 0.88 9.58
N LYS A 453 -2.74 -0.19 9.61
CA LYS A 453 -1.47 -0.28 10.34
C LYS A 453 -0.49 0.78 9.89
N ASP A 454 -0.20 0.91 8.59
CA ASP A 454 0.81 1.88 8.14
C ASP A 454 0.37 3.33 8.46
N PHE A 455 -0.89 3.67 8.20
CA PHE A 455 -1.44 4.99 8.54
C PHE A 455 -1.50 5.21 10.06
N TYR A 456 -1.92 4.20 10.82
CA TYR A 456 -1.97 4.25 12.28
C TYR A 456 -0.57 4.39 12.89
N LEU A 457 0.44 3.68 12.37
CA LEU A 457 1.83 3.80 12.79
C LEU A 457 2.42 5.16 12.42
N LEU A 458 2.09 5.72 11.26
CA LEU A 458 2.47 7.08 10.87
C LEU A 458 1.81 8.14 11.77
N LEU A 459 0.51 8.02 12.03
CA LEU A 459 -0.20 8.90 12.95
C LEU A 459 0.41 8.81 14.35
N LEU A 460 0.68 7.60 14.81
CA LEU A 460 1.38 7.37 16.06
C LEU A 460 2.76 8.02 16.02
N SER A 461 3.56 7.88 14.98
CA SER A 461 4.92 8.46 14.97
C SER A 461 4.92 9.98 15.14
N ILE A 462 3.92 10.67 14.56
CA ILE A 462 3.77 12.13 14.60
C ILE A 462 3.15 12.62 15.93
N LEU A 463 2.22 11.88 16.53
CA LEU A 463 1.48 12.33 17.72
C LEU A 463 2.41 12.52 18.95
N PRO A 464 2.34 13.64 19.70
CA PRO A 464 3.08 13.83 20.95
C PRO A 464 2.43 13.01 22.09
N LYS A 465 2.59 11.69 22.04
CA LYS A 465 1.92 10.68 22.89
C LYS A 465 2.01 10.97 24.38
N ASN A 466 3.17 11.39 24.86
CA ASN A 466 3.41 11.65 26.27
C ASN A 466 2.60 12.86 26.75
N LEU A 467 2.54 13.94 25.94
CA LEU A 467 1.69 15.10 26.23
C LEU A 467 0.22 14.72 26.23
N VAL A 468 -0.24 13.96 25.22
CA VAL A 468 -1.63 13.49 25.15
C VAL A 468 -1.98 12.64 26.38
N SER A 469 -1.10 11.74 26.80
CA SER A 469 -1.32 10.88 27.97
C SER A 469 -1.29 11.67 29.29
N LEU A 470 -0.46 12.71 29.38
CA LEU A 470 -0.42 13.62 30.53
C LEU A 470 -1.73 14.42 30.65
N LEU A 471 -2.17 15.05 29.55
CA LEU A 471 -3.44 15.80 29.51
C LEU A 471 -4.63 14.91 29.84
N PHE A 472 -4.65 13.70 29.27
CA PHE A 472 -5.69 12.73 29.57
C PHE A 472 -5.71 12.35 31.06
N GLY A 473 -4.56 12.11 31.68
CA GLY A 473 -4.46 11.81 33.11
C GLY A 473 -4.96 12.95 34.00
N ILE A 474 -4.73 14.21 33.60
CA ILE A 474 -5.30 15.39 34.27
C ILE A 474 -6.82 15.37 34.15
N LEU A 475 -7.36 15.24 32.93
CA LEU A 475 -8.79 15.20 32.67
C LEU A 475 -9.50 14.06 33.42
N ALA A 476 -8.92 12.87 33.41
CA ALA A 476 -9.47 11.69 34.10
C ALA A 476 -9.47 11.84 35.62
N SER A 477 -8.60 12.71 36.17
CA SER A 477 -8.51 12.99 37.61
C SER A 477 -9.38 14.16 38.06
N LEU A 478 -10.01 14.89 37.13
CA LEU A 478 -10.89 16.01 37.47
C LEU A 478 -12.10 15.53 38.29
N ARG A 479 -12.40 16.29 39.34
CA ARG A 479 -13.60 16.12 40.17
C ARG A 479 -14.71 17.00 39.62
N LEU A 480 -15.52 16.44 38.72
CA LEU A 480 -16.69 17.14 38.18
C LEU A 480 -17.88 17.03 39.14
N PRO A 481 -18.87 17.94 39.05
CA PRO A 481 -20.13 17.80 39.77
C PRO A 481 -20.77 16.42 39.53
N ARG A 482 -21.37 15.84 40.57
CA ARG A 482 -21.88 14.45 40.55
C ARG A 482 -22.87 14.18 39.40
N PHE A 483 -23.69 15.16 39.05
CA PHE A 483 -24.65 15.04 37.94
C PHE A 483 -23.98 14.87 36.56
N ILE A 484 -22.71 15.26 36.40
CA ILE A 484 -21.91 15.05 35.18
C ILE A 484 -21.06 13.77 35.30
N MET A 485 -20.43 13.56 36.47
CA MET A 485 -19.52 12.44 36.68
C MET A 485 -20.25 11.09 36.59
N ILE A 486 -21.42 10.94 37.23
CA ILE A 486 -22.15 9.65 37.26
C ILE A 486 -22.50 9.16 35.84
N PRO A 487 -23.07 9.99 34.94
CA PRO A 487 -23.26 9.60 33.54
C PRO A 487 -21.97 9.19 32.82
N ILE A 488 -20.85 9.91 33.03
CA ILE A 488 -19.56 9.58 32.43
C ILE A 488 -19.09 8.19 32.89
N LEU A 489 -19.15 7.92 34.19
CA LEU A 489 -18.74 6.63 34.76
C LEU A 489 -19.61 5.48 34.23
N ARG A 490 -20.94 5.67 34.19
CA ARG A 490 -21.88 4.68 33.62
C ARG A 490 -21.63 4.43 32.14
N ALA A 491 -21.41 5.49 31.36
CA ALA A 491 -21.09 5.39 29.94
C ALA A 491 -19.77 4.64 29.72
N PHE A 492 -18.75 4.94 30.52
CA PHE A 492 -17.46 4.27 30.48
C PHE A 492 -17.58 2.78 30.84
N ALA A 493 -18.28 2.46 31.94
CA ALA A 493 -18.54 1.08 32.36
C ALA A 493 -19.28 0.27 31.28
N LYS A 494 -20.28 0.88 30.63
CA LYS A 494 -21.03 0.25 29.53
C LYS A 494 -20.17 0.06 28.28
N ALA A 495 -19.38 1.06 27.90
CA ALA A 495 -18.55 1.02 26.70
C ALA A 495 -17.48 -0.08 26.78
N TYR A 496 -16.87 -0.25 27.96
CA TYR A 496 -15.83 -1.25 28.20
C TYR A 496 -16.34 -2.55 28.84
N LYS A 497 -17.65 -2.68 29.11
CA LYS A 497 -18.23 -3.87 29.78
C LYS A 497 -17.56 -4.19 31.12
N ILE A 498 -17.30 -3.16 31.93
CA ILE A 498 -16.71 -3.31 33.25
C ILE A 498 -17.74 -3.95 34.19
N ASN A 499 -17.32 -5.00 34.91
CA ASN A 499 -18.11 -5.57 35.99
C ASN A 499 -18.04 -4.62 37.20
N VAL A 500 -19.17 -3.97 37.51
CA VAL A 500 -19.26 -3.00 38.61
C VAL A 500 -19.61 -3.69 39.93
N ASP A 501 -20.18 -4.90 39.89
CA ASP A 501 -20.69 -5.59 41.07
C ASP A 501 -19.57 -6.12 41.98
N GLU A 502 -18.39 -6.35 41.41
CA GLU A 502 -17.18 -6.77 42.12
C GLU A 502 -16.39 -5.60 42.75
N ALA A 503 -16.74 -4.34 42.42
CA ALA A 503 -16.06 -3.17 42.94
C ALA A 503 -16.39 -2.91 44.41
N GLU A 504 -15.42 -2.43 45.19
CA GLU A 504 -15.59 -2.13 46.62
C GLU A 504 -16.66 -1.05 46.87
N LEU A 505 -16.71 -0.02 46.01
CA LEU A 505 -17.62 1.12 46.13
C LEU A 505 -18.67 1.08 45.01
N GLU A 506 -19.83 1.68 45.27
CA GLU A 506 -20.81 1.92 44.22
C GLU A 506 -20.33 2.95 43.21
N ILE A 507 -20.83 2.87 41.97
CA ILE A 507 -20.39 3.75 40.88
C ILE A 507 -20.58 5.24 41.19
N GLN A 508 -21.50 5.58 42.10
CA GLN A 508 -21.84 6.96 42.48
C GLN A 508 -20.86 7.56 43.49
N GLU A 509 -20.05 6.72 44.15
CA GLU A 509 -19.11 7.12 45.20
C GLU A 509 -17.74 7.55 44.64
N TYR A 510 -17.47 7.24 43.36
CA TYR A 510 -16.23 7.63 42.69
C TYR A 510 -16.28 9.10 42.26
N ASN A 511 -15.28 9.88 42.68
CA ASN A 511 -15.20 11.32 42.42
C ASN A 511 -14.55 11.66 41.08
N SER A 512 -13.93 10.69 40.40
CA SER A 512 -13.30 10.87 39.10
C SER A 512 -13.22 9.57 38.30
N LEU A 513 -13.02 9.69 36.99
CA LEU A 513 -12.83 8.53 36.10
C LEU A 513 -11.61 7.71 36.51
N ASN A 514 -10.52 8.37 36.90
CA ASN A 514 -9.28 7.70 37.34
C ASN A 514 -9.50 6.92 38.65
N GLN A 515 -10.30 7.45 39.58
CA GLN A 515 -10.65 6.74 40.82
C GLN A 515 -11.49 5.49 40.54
N PHE A 516 -12.45 5.58 39.61
CA PHE A 516 -13.25 4.44 39.16
C PHE A 516 -12.41 3.40 38.42
N PHE A 517 -11.51 3.85 37.54
CA PHE A 517 -10.62 2.97 36.80
C PHE A 517 -9.68 2.18 37.72
N THR A 518 -9.15 2.84 38.75
CA THR A 518 -8.29 2.25 39.79
C THR A 518 -9.08 1.72 40.99
N ARG A 519 -10.36 1.39 40.82
CA ARG A 519 -11.23 0.79 41.85
C ARG A 519 -10.54 -0.37 42.55
N ALA A 520 -10.77 -0.53 43.85
CA ALA A 520 -10.48 -1.77 44.55
C ALA A 520 -11.64 -2.76 44.33
N LEU A 521 -11.37 -4.05 44.55
CA LEU A 521 -12.40 -5.09 44.55
C LEU A 521 -12.88 -5.37 45.98
N LYS A 522 -14.10 -5.91 46.11
CA LYS A 522 -14.64 -6.40 47.38
C LYS A 522 -13.73 -7.48 47.98
N ALA A 523 -13.67 -7.54 49.32
CA ALA A 523 -12.97 -8.62 50.01
C ALA A 523 -13.54 -9.99 49.57
N GLY A 524 -12.65 -10.93 49.24
CA GLY A 524 -13.03 -12.25 48.73
C GLY A 524 -13.42 -12.31 47.24
N ALA A 525 -13.36 -11.20 46.49
CA ALA A 525 -13.67 -11.19 45.05
C ALA A 525 -12.70 -12.03 44.20
N ARG A 526 -11.50 -12.31 44.72
CA ARG A 526 -10.52 -13.24 44.13
C ARG A 526 -9.99 -14.18 45.21
N ILE A 527 -9.79 -15.44 44.84
CA ILE A 527 -9.18 -16.46 45.69
C ILE A 527 -7.70 -16.53 45.30
N ILE A 528 -6.81 -16.31 46.27
CA ILE A 528 -5.37 -16.46 46.09
C ILE A 528 -5.00 -17.91 46.38
N ASP A 529 -4.29 -18.55 45.46
CA ASP A 529 -3.78 -19.90 45.67
C ASP A 529 -2.91 -19.98 46.94
N SER A 530 -3.12 -21.00 47.77
CA SER A 530 -2.45 -21.13 49.08
C SER A 530 -1.11 -21.86 49.02
N ALA A 531 -0.73 -22.52 47.92
CA ALA A 531 0.49 -23.31 47.86
C ALA A 531 1.74 -22.42 47.92
N GLU A 532 2.65 -22.67 48.86
CA GLU A 532 3.83 -21.81 49.09
C GLU A 532 4.74 -21.74 47.84
N ASN A 533 4.84 -22.83 47.08
CA ASN A 533 5.63 -22.91 45.85
C ASN A 533 4.89 -22.46 44.58
N ALA A 534 3.61 -22.07 44.66
CA ALA A 534 2.88 -21.58 43.49
C ALA A 534 3.10 -20.07 43.32
N MET A 535 3.40 -19.67 42.08
CA MET A 535 3.35 -18.28 41.67
C MET A 535 1.98 -17.99 41.06
N VAL A 536 1.38 -16.85 41.42
CA VAL A 536 0.05 -16.46 40.95
C VAL A 536 0.12 -15.32 39.95
N SER A 537 -0.92 -15.18 39.12
CA SER A 537 -1.06 -14.01 38.25
C SER A 537 -1.10 -12.74 39.11
N PRO A 538 -0.29 -11.71 38.78
CA PRO A 538 -0.29 -10.45 39.51
C PRO A 538 -1.45 -9.53 39.11
N VAL A 539 -2.20 -9.86 38.04
CA VAL A 539 -3.22 -8.98 37.44
C VAL A 539 -4.39 -9.77 36.87
N ASP A 540 -5.52 -9.08 36.68
CA ASP A 540 -6.58 -9.52 35.78
C ASP A 540 -6.22 -9.15 34.35
N ALA A 541 -5.99 -10.14 33.48
CA ALA A 541 -5.43 -9.91 32.15
C ALA A 541 -5.66 -11.06 31.19
N ARG A 542 -5.25 -10.86 29.94
CA ARG A 542 -5.05 -11.93 28.94
C ARG A 542 -3.57 -12.30 28.87
N ILE A 543 -3.25 -13.60 28.87
CA ILE A 543 -1.87 -14.07 28.64
C ILE A 543 -1.57 -14.00 27.14
N THR A 544 -0.62 -13.15 26.74
CA THR A 544 -0.27 -12.92 25.32
C THR A 544 0.99 -13.64 24.86
N GLY A 545 1.78 -14.16 25.79
CA GLY A 545 3.00 -14.92 25.51
C GLY A 545 3.71 -15.32 26.80
N PHE A 546 4.30 -16.49 26.80
CA PHE A 546 5.17 -16.99 27.86
C PHE A 546 6.16 -17.99 27.26
N GLY A 547 7.28 -18.21 27.94
CA GLY A 547 8.28 -19.18 27.51
C GLY A 547 9.66 -18.93 28.11
N ASP A 548 10.65 -19.56 27.50
CA ASP A 548 12.05 -19.41 27.86
C ASP A 548 12.66 -18.18 27.17
N ILE A 549 13.64 -17.59 27.84
CA ILE A 549 14.49 -16.53 27.28
C ILE A 549 15.72 -17.21 26.71
N HIS A 550 16.11 -16.92 25.47
CA HIS A 550 17.31 -17.50 24.85
C HIS A 550 18.25 -16.39 24.41
N ASP A 551 19.51 -16.40 24.85
CA ASP A 551 20.54 -15.43 24.45
C ASP A 551 20.09 -13.96 24.60
N GLN A 552 19.39 -13.65 25.69
CA GLN A 552 18.77 -12.35 25.97
C GLN A 552 17.65 -11.93 25.01
N VAL A 553 17.12 -12.83 24.19
CA VAL A 553 15.98 -12.58 23.31
C VAL A 553 14.72 -13.17 23.93
N ILE A 554 13.70 -12.33 24.09
CA ILE A 554 12.34 -12.75 24.42
C ILE A 554 11.55 -12.85 23.12
N LEU A 555 11.06 -14.05 22.82
CA LEU A 555 10.25 -14.34 21.63
C LEU A 555 8.76 -14.34 22.00
N GLN A 556 8.07 -13.24 21.72
CA GLN A 556 6.64 -13.11 21.94
C GLN A 556 5.83 -13.79 20.82
N ALA A 557 4.55 -14.03 21.06
CA ALA A 557 3.63 -14.62 20.08
C ALA A 557 3.69 -13.92 18.70
N LYS A 558 3.51 -14.71 17.64
CA LYS A 558 3.59 -14.29 16.23
C LYS A 558 4.98 -13.80 15.76
N GLY A 559 6.05 -14.18 16.45
CA GLY A 559 7.43 -14.00 15.99
C GLY A 559 8.00 -12.59 16.20
N VAL A 560 7.44 -11.82 17.14
CA VAL A 560 7.99 -10.53 17.56
C VAL A 560 9.00 -10.74 18.67
N ASP A 561 10.21 -10.24 18.47
CA ASP A 561 11.32 -10.38 19.41
C ASP A 561 11.68 -9.04 20.06
N TYR A 562 12.22 -9.09 21.29
CA TYR A 562 12.88 -7.97 21.92
C TYR A 562 13.98 -8.40 22.88
N ASN A 563 14.93 -7.50 23.11
CA ASN A 563 16.10 -7.77 23.93
C ASN A 563 15.80 -7.58 25.42
N LEU A 564 16.26 -8.53 26.25
CA LEU A 564 16.08 -8.55 27.69
C LEU A 564 16.82 -7.41 28.39
N LYS A 565 18.04 -7.07 27.95
CA LYS A 565 18.80 -5.94 28.49
C LYS A 565 18.06 -4.63 28.24
N GLU A 566 17.51 -4.45 27.05
CA GLU A 566 16.66 -3.28 26.76
C GLU A 566 15.40 -3.29 27.64
N LEU A 567 14.76 -4.45 27.87
CA LEU A 567 13.56 -4.53 28.68
C LEU A 567 13.82 -4.21 30.16
N ILE A 568 14.91 -4.72 30.75
CA ILE A 568 15.25 -4.53 32.16
C ILE A 568 15.95 -3.19 32.41
N GLY A 569 16.64 -2.65 31.41
CA GLY A 569 17.39 -1.39 31.46
C GLY A 569 18.70 -1.50 32.25
N GLY A 570 18.63 -1.87 33.53
CA GLY A 570 19.80 -2.02 34.42
C GLY A 570 20.57 -3.33 34.24
N GLU A 571 21.89 -3.30 34.47
CA GLU A 571 22.76 -4.49 34.35
C GLU A 571 22.77 -5.37 35.60
N LYS A 572 22.38 -4.81 36.76
CA LYS A 572 22.55 -5.42 38.08
C LYS A 572 22.00 -6.83 38.21
N TYR A 573 20.78 -7.07 37.73
CA TYR A 573 20.11 -8.37 37.79
C TYR A 573 20.04 -9.09 36.45
N LEU A 574 20.60 -8.51 35.38
CA LEU A 574 20.48 -9.03 34.02
C LEU A 574 21.00 -10.47 33.90
N SER A 575 22.16 -10.77 34.51
CA SER A 575 22.79 -12.10 34.47
C SER A 575 21.95 -13.19 35.15
N LYS A 576 21.10 -12.83 36.12
CA LYS A 576 20.19 -13.76 36.81
C LYS A 576 19.00 -14.15 35.94
N PHE A 577 18.55 -13.25 35.08
CA PHE A 577 17.41 -13.45 34.19
C PHE A 577 17.80 -14.01 32.81
N GLN A 578 19.10 -14.01 32.47
CA GLN A 578 19.58 -14.70 31.28
C GLN A 578 19.22 -16.18 31.34
N ASN A 579 18.62 -16.68 30.26
CA ASN A 579 18.11 -18.05 30.18
C ASN A 579 17.03 -18.38 31.23
N GLY A 580 16.36 -17.35 31.73
CA GLY A 580 15.20 -17.44 32.60
C GLY A 580 13.90 -17.69 31.84
N LYS A 581 12.78 -17.45 32.53
CA LYS A 581 11.43 -17.55 31.96
C LYS A 581 10.75 -16.19 31.94
N TYR A 582 9.82 -16.00 31.02
CA TYR A 582 9.02 -14.79 30.95
C TYR A 582 7.53 -15.10 30.73
N ILE A 583 6.66 -14.20 31.17
CA ILE A 583 5.23 -14.23 30.85
C ILE A 583 4.69 -12.79 30.72
N THR A 584 3.85 -12.56 29.72
CA THR A 584 3.32 -11.24 29.34
C THR A 584 1.80 -11.20 29.48
N PHE A 585 1.33 -10.29 30.34
CA PHE A 585 -0.07 -10.03 30.64
C PHE A 585 -0.54 -8.73 29.99
N TYR A 586 -1.56 -8.82 29.14
CA TYR A 586 -2.23 -7.65 28.56
C TYR A 586 -3.50 -7.32 29.35
N LEU A 587 -3.53 -6.13 29.96
CA LEU A 587 -4.69 -5.62 30.66
C LEU A 587 -5.52 -4.80 29.68
N SER A 588 -6.73 -5.27 29.40
CA SER A 588 -7.68 -4.50 28.60
C SER A 588 -8.44 -3.52 29.49
N PRO A 589 -8.98 -2.41 28.96
CA PRO A 589 -9.65 -1.37 29.78
C PRO A 589 -10.83 -1.86 30.64
N GLN A 590 -11.36 -3.06 30.38
CA GLN A 590 -12.43 -3.67 31.15
C GLN A 590 -11.93 -4.34 32.46
N ASP A 591 -10.65 -4.71 32.49
CA ASP A 591 -10.08 -5.53 33.55
C ASP A 591 -9.78 -4.68 34.80
N TYR A 592 -9.36 -5.33 35.87
CA TYR A 592 -8.93 -4.68 37.11
C TYR A 592 -7.43 -4.30 37.01
N HIS A 593 -7.11 -3.02 37.25
CA HIS A 593 -5.80 -2.43 36.90
C HIS A 593 -4.87 -2.18 38.09
N ARG A 594 -5.14 -2.83 39.23
CA ARG A 594 -4.14 -2.94 40.29
C ARG A 594 -3.32 -4.20 40.10
N ILE A 595 -2.09 -4.14 40.57
CA ILE A 595 -1.03 -5.10 40.35
C ILE A 595 -0.66 -5.65 41.71
N HIS A 596 -0.65 -6.96 41.81
CA HIS A 596 -0.44 -7.68 43.05
C HIS A 596 0.90 -8.41 43.01
N SER A 597 1.44 -8.77 44.18
CA SER A 597 2.65 -9.57 44.25
C SER A 597 2.38 -10.99 43.77
N PRO A 598 3.14 -11.51 42.80
CA PRO A 598 2.93 -12.86 42.27
C PRO A 598 3.39 -13.97 43.25
N ALA A 599 4.19 -13.62 44.25
CA ALA A 599 4.71 -14.55 45.26
C ALA A 599 5.03 -13.81 46.57
N TYR A 600 5.25 -14.58 47.63
CA TYR A 600 5.81 -14.06 48.88
C TYR A 600 7.28 -13.65 48.65
N GLY A 601 7.70 -12.49 49.15
CA GLY A 601 9.09 -12.09 49.00
C GLY A 601 9.47 -10.74 49.57
N ARG A 602 10.75 -10.40 49.41
CA ARG A 602 11.34 -9.11 49.76
C ARG A 602 11.52 -8.24 48.52
N ILE A 603 11.01 -7.02 48.54
CA ILE A 603 11.27 -6.03 47.49
C ILE A 603 12.70 -5.51 47.64
N LEU A 604 13.56 -5.78 46.66
CA LEU A 604 14.97 -5.37 46.68
C LEU A 604 15.18 -3.91 46.25
N GLY A 605 14.26 -3.37 45.46
CA GLY A 605 14.41 -2.07 44.82
C GLY A 605 13.58 -1.95 43.55
N TYR A 606 13.82 -0.88 42.82
CA TYR A 606 13.16 -0.64 41.54
C TYR A 606 14.09 0.00 40.50
N TYR A 607 13.71 -0.18 39.24
CA TYR A 607 14.29 0.55 38.11
C TYR A 607 13.18 1.25 37.33
N TYR A 608 13.33 2.54 37.12
CA TYR A 608 12.46 3.35 36.28
C TYR A 608 13.20 3.76 35.01
N GLU A 609 12.61 3.44 33.85
CA GLU A 609 13.09 3.91 32.55
C GLU A 609 12.05 4.84 31.90
N PRO A 610 12.40 6.12 31.66
CA PRO A 610 11.58 6.98 30.83
C PRO A 610 11.50 6.47 29.39
N GLY A 611 10.33 6.59 28.78
CA GLY A 611 10.12 6.12 27.41
C GLY A 611 8.99 6.84 26.69
N LYS A 612 8.61 6.27 25.54
CA LYS A 612 7.40 6.67 24.82
C LYS A 612 6.19 6.01 25.48
N LEU A 613 4.99 6.42 25.09
CA LEU A 613 3.75 5.77 25.51
C LEU A 613 3.02 5.28 24.26
N PHE A 614 3.60 4.32 23.54
CA PHE A 614 2.90 3.65 22.45
C PHE A 614 1.73 2.83 23.00
N PRO A 615 0.63 2.69 22.25
CA PRO A 615 -0.44 1.81 22.66
C PRO A 615 0.06 0.37 22.63
N VAL A 616 -0.39 -0.45 23.58
CA VAL A 616 0.01 -1.87 23.70
C VAL A 616 -1.03 -2.81 23.08
N ASN A 617 -1.87 -2.30 22.18
CA ASN A 617 -2.81 -3.14 21.42
C ASN A 617 -2.05 -4.04 20.42
N GLU A 618 -2.70 -5.12 20.00
CA GLU A 618 -2.10 -6.10 19.08
C GLU A 618 -1.47 -5.45 17.83
N LEU A 619 -2.13 -4.44 17.24
CA LEU A 619 -1.62 -3.76 16.05
C LEU A 619 -0.27 -3.07 16.26
N ALA A 620 -0.11 -2.40 17.41
CA ALA A 620 1.13 -1.72 17.73
C ALA A 620 2.23 -2.72 18.13
N VAL A 621 1.89 -3.77 18.90
CA VAL A 621 2.85 -4.81 19.29
C VAL A 621 3.42 -5.52 18.06
N PHE A 622 2.59 -5.85 17.07
CA PHE A 622 3.05 -6.46 15.80
C PHE A 622 3.63 -5.46 14.80
N GLY A 623 3.40 -4.16 15.01
CA GLY A 623 3.86 -3.09 14.11
C GLY A 623 5.16 -2.43 14.51
N ILE A 624 5.50 -2.45 15.80
CA ILE A 624 6.64 -1.75 16.36
C ILE A 624 7.56 -2.78 17.01
N ARG A 625 8.67 -3.10 16.34
CA ARG A 625 9.70 -3.98 16.92
C ARG A 625 10.23 -3.40 18.22
N GLY A 626 10.33 -4.23 19.26
CA GLY A 626 10.78 -3.79 20.59
C GLY A 626 9.84 -2.78 21.25
N LEU A 627 8.51 -2.94 21.11
CA LEU A 627 7.54 -1.99 21.67
C LEU A 627 7.70 -1.82 23.19
N PHE A 628 7.78 -2.91 23.96
CA PHE A 628 7.80 -2.81 25.42
C PHE A 628 9.05 -2.13 25.97
N PRO A 629 10.29 -2.41 25.49
CA PRO A 629 11.47 -1.64 25.88
C PRO A 629 11.45 -0.16 25.45
N LYS A 630 10.71 0.19 24.38
CA LYS A 630 10.54 1.59 23.96
C LYS A 630 9.56 2.37 24.82
N ASN A 631 8.67 1.66 25.51
CA ASN A 631 7.69 2.29 26.37
C ASN A 631 8.28 2.63 27.75
N GLU A 632 7.72 3.69 28.33
CA GLU A 632 7.98 4.06 29.71
C GLU A 632 7.56 2.92 30.65
N ARG A 633 8.43 2.57 31.59
CA ARG A 633 8.23 1.39 32.44
C ARG A 633 8.85 1.53 33.81
N LEU A 634 8.27 0.79 34.76
CA LEU A 634 8.75 0.67 36.13
C LEU A 634 8.89 -0.80 36.49
N ILE A 635 10.06 -1.18 37.00
CA ILE A 635 10.42 -2.56 37.31
C ILE A 635 10.59 -2.66 38.81
N THR A 636 9.92 -3.62 39.45
CA THR A 636 10.18 -3.96 40.85
C THR A 636 10.87 -5.30 40.90
N PHE A 637 11.99 -5.38 41.62
CA PHE A 637 12.72 -6.63 41.82
C PHE A 637 12.27 -7.28 43.12
N LEU A 638 11.69 -8.47 43.02
CA LEU A 638 11.17 -9.25 44.14
C LEU A 638 12.06 -10.47 44.36
N GLN A 639 12.72 -10.53 45.51
CA GLN A 639 13.41 -11.73 45.96
C GLN A 639 12.41 -12.66 46.64
N THR A 640 12.11 -13.79 46.03
CA THR A 640 11.32 -14.86 46.66
C THR A 640 12.25 -15.85 47.36
N GLU A 641 11.66 -16.80 48.09
CA GLU A 641 12.39 -17.94 48.65
C GLU A 641 12.94 -18.90 47.58
N TYR A 642 12.47 -18.80 46.34
CA TYR A 642 12.78 -19.72 45.24
C TYR A 642 13.68 -19.10 44.15
N GLY A 643 13.78 -17.77 44.10
CA GLY A 643 14.52 -17.06 43.07
C GLY A 643 14.05 -15.61 42.89
N LEU A 644 14.73 -14.88 42.02
CA LEU A 644 14.40 -13.49 41.70
C LEU A 644 13.28 -13.41 40.66
N VAL A 645 12.35 -12.47 40.87
CA VAL A 645 11.28 -12.13 39.92
C VAL A 645 11.29 -10.62 39.67
N ALA A 646 11.37 -10.21 38.40
CA ALA A 646 11.16 -8.82 38.00
C ALA A 646 9.69 -8.63 37.57
N VAL A 647 8.98 -7.76 38.29
CA VAL A 647 7.60 -7.36 37.95
C VAL A 647 7.64 -6.06 37.17
N ILE A 648 7.60 -6.17 35.84
CA ILE A 648 7.78 -5.06 34.91
C ILE A 648 6.41 -4.48 34.55
N LYS A 649 6.24 -3.19 34.82
CA LYS A 649 5.00 -2.45 34.61
C LYS A 649 5.23 -1.53 33.41
N VAL A 650 4.60 -1.83 32.28
CA VAL A 650 4.79 -1.11 31.02
C VAL A 650 3.62 -0.16 30.81
N GLY A 651 3.91 1.15 30.75
CA GLY A 651 2.93 2.18 30.44
C GLY A 651 2.51 2.14 28.97
N ALA A 652 1.35 2.71 28.67
CA ALA A 652 0.79 2.77 27.32
C ALA A 652 0.11 4.12 27.03
N SER A 653 -0.35 4.33 25.80
CA SER A 653 -1.09 5.56 25.44
C SER A 653 -2.34 5.74 26.30
N ASN A 654 -2.53 6.95 26.85
CA ASN A 654 -3.54 7.31 27.85
C ASN A 654 -3.26 6.78 29.27
N VAL A 655 -2.12 6.09 29.45
CA VAL A 655 -1.78 5.28 30.62
C VAL A 655 -0.33 5.53 30.98
N GLY A 656 -0.09 6.76 31.39
CA GLY A 656 1.27 7.20 31.70
C GLY A 656 1.67 6.94 33.14
N ARG A 657 0.72 6.93 34.08
CA ARG A 657 1.02 6.96 35.52
C ARG A 657 0.95 5.57 36.13
N ILE A 658 2.10 5.12 36.61
CA ILE A 658 2.31 3.93 37.41
C ILE A 658 2.61 4.40 38.83
N ARG A 659 1.94 3.78 39.80
CA ARG A 659 2.20 3.97 41.23
C ARG A 659 2.47 2.63 41.88
N VAL A 660 3.29 2.64 42.92
CA VAL A 660 3.57 1.47 43.76
C VAL A 660 3.20 1.74 45.21
N THR A 661 2.97 0.68 45.98
CA THR A 661 2.53 0.76 47.38
C THR A 661 3.67 0.93 48.36
N TYR A 662 4.86 0.40 48.04
CA TYR A 662 6.04 0.40 48.90
C TYR A 662 6.80 1.74 48.96
N ASP A 663 6.60 2.64 48.00
CA ASP A 663 7.19 3.99 48.00
C ASP A 663 6.25 4.99 47.31
N LYS A 664 5.64 5.85 48.11
CA LYS A 664 4.65 6.84 47.67
C LYS A 664 5.22 7.92 46.76
N LYS A 665 6.55 8.10 46.72
CA LYS A 665 7.22 9.12 45.88
C LYS A 665 7.32 8.68 44.42
N ILE A 666 7.20 7.38 44.13
CA ILE A 666 7.36 6.84 42.78
C ILE A 666 6.08 7.05 41.97
N ILE A 667 6.17 7.94 40.98
CA ILE A 667 5.09 8.25 40.04
C ILE A 667 5.72 8.45 38.66
N THR A 668 5.27 7.71 37.66
CA THR A 668 5.75 7.84 36.27
C THR A 668 4.95 8.89 35.47
N ASN A 669 5.40 9.22 34.27
CA ASN A 669 4.83 10.22 33.36
C ASN A 669 4.66 11.61 34.01
N THR A 670 5.73 12.06 34.66
CA THR A 670 5.91 13.43 35.16
C THR A 670 6.49 14.34 34.06
N LEU A 671 6.52 15.66 34.29
CA LEU A 671 7.12 16.62 33.35
C LEU A 671 8.63 16.40 33.17
N ILE A 672 9.33 16.18 34.29
CA ILE A 672 10.75 15.86 34.32
C ILE A 672 10.87 14.35 34.50
N ARG A 673 11.61 13.69 33.61
CA ARG A 673 11.72 12.23 33.53
C ARG A 673 13.17 11.84 33.31
N THR A 674 13.76 11.15 34.28
CA THR A 674 15.13 10.65 34.24
C THR A 674 15.13 9.21 34.70
N ALA A 675 15.94 8.36 34.06
CA ALA A 675 16.12 6.99 34.51
C ALA A 675 16.60 6.99 35.96
N LYS A 676 16.06 6.07 36.77
CA LYS A 676 16.40 5.97 38.19
C LYS A 676 16.43 4.51 38.64
N GLU A 677 17.52 4.12 39.27
CA GLU A 677 17.69 2.85 39.97
C GLU A 677 17.78 3.13 41.48
N GLU A 678 17.02 2.40 42.29
CA GLU A 678 17.03 2.55 43.75
C GLU A 678 17.08 1.17 44.39
N ASP A 679 17.98 1.02 45.37
CA ASP A 679 18.19 -0.21 46.12
C ASP A 679 17.80 -0.05 47.58
N TYR A 680 16.94 -0.92 48.08
CA TYR A 680 16.56 -0.95 49.48
C TYR A 680 17.49 -1.87 50.28
N LYS A 681 18.77 -1.49 50.40
CA LYS A 681 19.77 -2.27 51.15
C LYS A 681 19.53 -2.23 52.67
N ASP A 682 19.12 -1.06 53.17
CA ASP A 682 19.01 -0.78 54.61
C ASP A 682 17.59 -0.94 55.16
N VAL A 683 16.61 -1.27 54.30
CA VAL A 683 15.21 -1.43 54.68
C VAL A 683 14.67 -2.73 54.10
N SER A 684 14.19 -3.63 54.97
CA SER A 684 13.55 -4.88 54.52
C SER A 684 12.06 -4.66 54.28
N ILE A 685 11.66 -4.56 53.01
CA ILE A 685 10.25 -4.40 52.61
C ILE A 685 9.72 -5.78 52.20
N MET A 686 8.94 -6.41 53.07
CA MET A 686 8.28 -7.69 52.81
C MET A 686 6.91 -7.48 52.16
N ILE A 687 6.51 -8.39 51.27
CA ILE A 687 5.20 -8.37 50.63
C ILE A 687 4.60 -9.78 50.51
N ASP A 688 3.34 -9.90 50.91
CA ASP A 688 2.60 -11.14 50.83
C ASP A 688 2.19 -11.50 49.39
N LYS A 689 2.08 -12.80 49.12
CA LYS A 689 1.51 -13.29 47.87
C LYS A 689 0.08 -12.76 47.72
N GLY A 690 -0.22 -12.09 46.60
CA GLY A 690 -1.52 -11.48 46.35
C GLY A 690 -1.72 -10.10 46.99
N ALA A 691 -0.77 -9.56 47.77
CA ALA A 691 -0.85 -8.18 48.27
C ALA A 691 -0.66 -7.15 47.16
N GLU A 692 -1.29 -5.97 47.29
CA GLU A 692 -1.19 -4.91 46.28
C GLU A 692 0.25 -4.35 46.21
N LEU A 693 0.86 -4.46 45.04
CA LEU A 693 2.20 -3.98 44.72
C LEU A 693 2.16 -2.59 44.05
N GLY A 694 1.14 -2.33 43.24
CA GLY A 694 1.00 -1.08 42.52
C GLY A 694 -0.25 -1.02 41.65
N ARG A 695 -0.35 0.00 40.80
CA ARG A 695 -1.50 0.19 39.91
C ARG A 695 -1.16 1.03 38.70
N PHE A 696 -1.92 0.84 37.63
CA PHE A 696 -1.93 1.71 36.47
C PHE A 696 -3.11 2.68 36.53
N GLU A 697 -2.85 3.95 36.28
CA GLU A 697 -3.89 4.93 35.99
C GLU A 697 -4.19 4.89 34.48
N MET A 698 -5.01 3.89 34.05
CA MET A 698 -5.45 3.49 32.68
C MET A 698 -4.80 2.16 32.12
N GLY A 699 -5.13 1.65 30.92
CA GLY A 699 -4.72 0.31 30.37
C GLY A 699 -3.23 0.00 30.05
N SER A 700 -2.77 -1.24 30.25
CA SER A 700 -1.33 -1.50 30.41
C SER A 700 -0.88 -2.93 30.08
N THR A 701 0.42 -3.17 30.21
CA THR A 701 1.01 -4.50 30.14
C THR A 701 1.88 -4.76 31.37
N VAL A 702 1.77 -5.96 31.93
CA VAL A 702 2.68 -6.46 32.97
C VAL A 702 3.48 -7.62 32.39
N ILE A 703 4.80 -7.59 32.58
CA ILE A 703 5.69 -8.68 32.19
C ILE A 703 6.36 -9.19 33.46
N LEU A 704 6.34 -10.50 33.67
CA LEU A 704 7.20 -11.14 34.66
C LEU A 704 8.41 -11.71 33.96
N VAL A 705 9.58 -11.46 34.53
CA VAL A 705 10.83 -12.13 34.17
C VAL A 705 11.34 -12.86 35.41
N ILE A 706 11.65 -14.13 35.25
CA ILE A 706 11.90 -15.07 36.34
C ILE A 706 13.30 -15.65 36.19
N GLU A 707 14.02 -15.77 37.32
CA GLU A 707 15.37 -16.33 37.37
C GLU A 707 15.44 -17.73 36.73
N LYS A 708 16.55 -18.00 36.04
CA LYS A 708 16.81 -19.30 35.41
C LYS A 708 16.72 -20.45 36.41
N ASP A 709 16.28 -21.61 35.92
CA ASP A 709 16.17 -22.87 36.66
C ASP A 709 15.30 -22.81 37.94
N SER A 710 14.51 -21.75 38.16
CA SER A 710 13.72 -21.56 39.39
C SER A 710 12.24 -21.92 39.25
N PHE A 711 11.68 -21.93 38.04
CA PHE A 711 10.23 -21.97 37.82
C PHE A 711 9.85 -22.85 36.64
N ASP A 712 8.67 -23.46 36.71
CA ASP A 712 8.04 -24.18 35.59
C ASP A 712 6.62 -23.67 35.35
N PHE A 713 6.31 -23.42 34.08
CA PHE A 713 4.94 -23.18 33.64
C PHE A 713 4.19 -24.51 33.63
N GLY A 714 2.99 -24.52 34.21
CA GLY A 714 2.03 -25.59 33.96
C GLY A 714 1.38 -25.45 32.58
N GLU A 715 0.29 -26.17 32.36
CA GLU A 715 -0.55 -25.95 31.17
C GLU A 715 -1.27 -24.60 31.31
N LEU A 716 -0.81 -23.60 30.54
CA LEU A 716 -1.44 -22.29 30.45
C LEU A 716 -2.08 -22.10 29.07
N PRO A 717 -3.39 -21.79 29.02
CA PRO A 717 -4.02 -21.47 27.76
C PRO A 717 -3.59 -20.08 27.26
N LEU A 718 -2.96 -20.05 26.08
CA LEU A 718 -2.54 -18.81 25.44
C LEU A 718 -3.78 -18.03 24.95
N ASN A 719 -3.79 -16.72 25.16
CA ASN A 719 -4.88 -15.79 24.85
C ASN A 719 -6.15 -15.93 25.69
N ASP A 720 -6.14 -16.73 26.75
CA ASP A 720 -7.25 -16.77 27.71
C ASP A 720 -7.12 -15.73 28.80
N LYS A 721 -8.26 -15.43 29.43
CA LYS A 721 -8.31 -14.54 30.59
C LYS A 721 -7.83 -15.27 31.84
N VAL A 722 -7.01 -14.58 32.62
CA VAL A 722 -6.58 -14.98 33.95
C VAL A 722 -6.95 -13.85 34.92
N THR A 723 -7.32 -14.21 36.14
CA THR A 723 -7.55 -13.27 37.23
C THR A 723 -6.36 -13.26 38.18
N TYR A 724 -6.12 -12.16 38.91
CA TYR A 724 -5.06 -12.15 39.90
C TYR A 724 -5.34 -13.20 40.99
N GLY A 725 -4.28 -13.82 41.51
CA GLY A 725 -4.40 -14.90 42.49
C GLY A 725 -4.52 -16.31 41.91
N THR A 726 -4.86 -16.45 40.62
CA THR A 726 -4.86 -17.75 39.92
C THR A 726 -3.42 -18.24 39.71
N PRO A 727 -3.11 -19.52 39.96
CA PRO A 727 -1.76 -20.04 39.77
C PRO A 727 -1.35 -20.00 38.29
N ILE A 728 -0.11 -19.57 38.03
CA ILE A 728 0.50 -19.53 36.69
C ILE A 728 1.63 -20.56 36.51
N GLY A 729 1.94 -21.31 37.58
CA GLY A 729 2.97 -22.34 37.59
C GLY A 729 3.60 -22.47 38.97
N THR A 730 4.65 -23.27 39.07
CA THR A 730 5.28 -23.64 40.34
C THR A 730 6.79 -23.42 40.33
N PHE A 731 7.31 -22.96 41.45
CA PHE A 731 8.74 -22.91 41.70
C PHE A 731 9.30 -24.32 41.95
N ARG A 732 10.53 -24.56 41.49
CA ARG A 732 11.19 -25.88 41.55
C ARG A 732 11.80 -26.18 42.91
N LYS A 733 12.67 -25.31 43.40
CA LYS A 733 13.47 -25.55 44.61
C LYS A 733 13.60 -24.28 45.44
N LYS A 734 13.41 -24.42 46.75
CA LYS A 734 13.64 -23.36 47.72
C LYS A 734 15.15 -23.12 47.89
N VAL A 735 15.58 -21.86 47.75
CA VAL A 735 17.00 -21.45 47.76
C VAL A 735 17.31 -20.54 48.96
N LEU A 736 16.29 -19.87 49.52
CA LEU A 736 16.43 -18.93 50.64
C LEU A 736 15.32 -19.15 51.68
N ASN A 737 15.57 -18.72 52.91
CA ASN A 737 14.55 -18.57 53.96
C ASN A 737 14.35 -17.07 54.21
N LEU A 738 13.14 -16.59 53.98
CA LEU A 738 12.77 -15.20 54.28
C LEU A 738 12.06 -15.15 55.64
N PRO A 739 12.17 -14.03 56.39
CA PRO A 739 11.36 -13.84 57.59
C PRO A 739 9.89 -13.93 57.20
N LYS A 740 9.05 -14.63 57.97
CA LYS A 740 7.60 -14.74 57.74
C LYS A 740 6.85 -13.60 58.43
#